data_AF-A0A533X848-F1
#
_entry.id   AF-A0A533X848-F1
#
_cell.length_a   1.000
_cell.length_b   1.000
_cell.length_c   1.000
_cell.angle_alpha   90.00
_cell.angle_beta   90.00
_cell.angle_gamma   90.00
#
_symmetry.space_group_name_H-M   'P 1'
#
loop_
_entity.id
_entity.type
_entity.pdbx_description
1 polymer ?
#
loop_
_entity_poly.entity_id
_entity_poly.type
_entity_poly.pdbx_seq_one_letter_code
_entity_poly.pdbx_strand_id
1 'polypeptide(L)'
;MRNKAKADELVRRLRNVFGVKPSIYIDSRGSHRGLTVSLTRRVLQVLFEKGFQLTGASADQKEIPPLVWSLERESKLEFVKGLIAGDGHVKKSKFLTLYSTKSEKLASQFSYLLFTLGFGNTLRKNKHGQFTIYIHGYEMRALNPWLDVKSFPELFEVSGFGLFQRPQGKVSFFRVLPRVENLLANLEKIRSDGTVERGPLSFLSRRGFVEMNLGRYSLTAKGVRAIEILRRALVLLRSDVHPAQVKRIIFLPGERTVYDLTVPGTRSFVAGQFCTLMHNSDPWGAHIAMVIKSGSAGSAHLRELTTPDAVWLGVWASVTGDEPVIIEENGMIKNQEIGRLYSRFSSGKSGPVTLQPSRGLNALCCSPEGGVGVMPVSAMTKHAYDGDIFEIRTVGGFTVKTTANHSVEVFNPETYRLEARQTSSLSGGDLVAACFRVPNSQSVRQLNLAQLIATECPEEAGKIFVEGEQAEEFCNFLRSKYDKVRLRRDFYQVLKRNAPKLSYFIREGRLPSQGTLRLRSSRNVVPITIDVTEEFGRLLGYHAAEGNLERHSRGGLCELTFGNEEEGYVRDAIRCVNKAFTLKATVRARKNRLDVRYGAKLLSTIYAKALHTGLRARDKQVPFVMFNAPNEVKKEFLRGCFRGDRMVNYDKWTRLSLKTVSRKLSSDLTVLLRQLGCVSYVWKSGTAYVVSCADVTPIQDVANEICRRFIHTSSKIRSMPSALVYPLRREIKQLVPYGKRTQLHQMLFTQGWKTRVGYARLSKAFQMFETETGSERLQTLMNLVKNDIVLLPVKSIRNLGRANTDVYDLEVEGIHTFVGGVGGLVLHNSDIVKYKLPSDKLTEIDIKRLHELKQDPRYTDKMWHEELDTFLKIKKKSEQEAFSRYGLSYIVDTYLPEKLKLMKNT
;
A
#
# COMPACT_ATOMS: atom_id res chain seq x y z
N MET A 1 -65.08 10.85 46.68
CA MET A 1 -65.20 9.38 46.83
C MET A 1 -64.05 8.58 46.22
N ARG A 2 -63.67 8.77 44.94
CA ARG A 2 -62.65 7.94 44.25
C ARG A 2 -61.24 7.93 44.90
N ASN A 3 -60.76 9.06 45.40
CA ASN A 3 -59.46 9.13 46.10
C ASN A 3 -59.51 8.57 47.54
N LYS A 4 -60.70 8.53 48.16
CA LYS A 4 -60.88 7.94 49.50
C LYS A 4 -60.77 6.42 49.43
N ALA A 5 -61.42 5.78 48.46
CA ALA A 5 -61.30 4.33 48.23
C ALA A 5 -59.85 3.89 47.94
N LYS A 6 -59.11 4.66 47.13
CA LYS A 6 -57.67 4.42 46.89
C LYS A 6 -56.83 4.56 48.15
N ALA A 7 -57.09 5.57 48.97
CA ALA A 7 -56.39 5.77 50.24
C ALA A 7 -56.68 4.62 51.22
N ASP A 8 -57.94 4.18 51.34
CA ASP A 8 -58.34 3.08 52.21
C ASP A 8 -57.71 1.73 51.77
N GLU A 9 -57.63 1.49 50.45
CA GLU A 9 -56.92 0.32 49.90
C GLU A 9 -55.42 0.37 50.20
N LEU A 10 -54.78 1.53 50.04
CA LEU A 10 -53.37 1.72 50.37
C LEU A 10 -53.10 1.48 51.86
N VAL A 11 -53.96 1.99 52.75
CA VAL A 11 -53.88 1.74 54.20
C VAL A 11 -54.00 0.26 54.52
N ARG A 12 -54.93 -0.46 53.87
CA ARG A 12 -55.08 -1.92 54.04
C ARG A 12 -53.83 -2.67 53.60
N ARG A 13 -53.27 -2.33 52.44
CA ARG A 13 -52.03 -2.94 51.92
C ARG A 13 -50.84 -2.69 52.84
N LEU A 14 -50.66 -1.45 53.31
CA LEU A 14 -49.59 -1.10 54.25
C LEU A 14 -49.72 -1.86 55.58
N ARG A 15 -50.94 -2.05 56.08
CA ARG A 15 -51.18 -2.88 57.28
C ARG A 15 -50.84 -4.34 57.05
N ASN A 16 -51.27 -4.91 55.93
CA ASN A 16 -51.06 -6.33 55.64
C ASN A 16 -49.58 -6.66 55.40
N VAL A 17 -48.86 -5.77 54.71
CA VAL A 17 -47.45 -6.02 54.33
C VAL A 17 -46.49 -5.68 55.45
N PHE A 18 -46.70 -4.56 56.16
CA PHE A 18 -45.74 -4.05 57.14
C PHE A 18 -46.24 -4.09 58.59
N GLY A 19 -47.47 -4.57 58.84
CA GLY A 19 -48.05 -4.65 60.18
C GLY A 19 -48.31 -3.28 60.83
N VAL A 20 -48.29 -2.18 60.06
CA VAL A 20 -48.44 -0.81 60.59
C VAL A 20 -49.76 -0.18 60.19
N LYS A 21 -50.30 0.66 61.09
CA LYS A 21 -51.47 1.48 60.81
C LYS A 21 -51.01 2.90 60.42
N PRO A 22 -51.01 3.28 59.13
CA PRO A 22 -50.67 4.64 58.70
C PRO A 22 -51.74 5.65 59.15
N SER A 23 -51.34 6.91 59.28
CA SER A 23 -52.23 8.03 59.59
C SER A 23 -52.77 8.66 58.30
N ILE A 24 -54.05 9.02 58.27
CA ILE A 24 -54.66 9.74 57.15
C ILE A 24 -54.93 11.18 57.58
N TYR A 25 -54.38 12.13 56.85
CA TYR A 25 -54.62 13.56 57.04
C TYR A 25 -55.37 14.13 55.84
N ILE A 26 -56.25 15.09 56.08
CA ILE A 26 -56.88 15.87 55.02
C ILE A 26 -56.15 17.21 54.98
N ASP A 27 -55.45 17.47 53.88
CA ASP A 27 -54.77 18.75 53.70
C ASP A 27 -55.78 19.81 53.24
N SER A 28 -55.89 20.87 54.03
CA SER A 28 -56.82 22.00 53.81
C SER A 28 -56.13 23.28 53.34
N ARG A 29 -54.82 23.27 53.08
CA ARG A 29 -54.09 24.46 52.58
C ARG A 29 -54.00 24.46 51.05
N GLY A 30 -54.90 25.20 50.40
CA GLY A 30 -54.95 25.41 48.96
C GLY A 30 -56.33 25.13 48.35
N SER A 31 -56.54 25.53 47.08
CA SER A 31 -57.83 25.40 46.37
C SER A 31 -58.29 23.95 46.08
N HIS A 32 -57.55 22.93 46.53
CA HIS A 32 -57.87 21.52 46.38
C HIS A 32 -57.66 20.74 47.70
N ARG A 33 -58.73 20.10 48.23
CA ARG A 33 -58.66 19.22 49.42
C ARG A 33 -57.90 17.93 49.08
N GLY A 34 -56.71 17.75 49.63
CA GLY A 34 -55.87 16.56 49.46
C GLY A 34 -56.08 15.51 50.55
N LEU A 35 -55.94 14.22 50.22
CA LEU A 35 -55.89 13.12 51.20
C LEU A 35 -54.46 12.59 51.23
N THR A 36 -53.80 12.65 52.40
CA THR A 36 -52.41 12.24 52.59
C THR A 36 -52.35 11.04 53.53
N VAL A 37 -51.77 9.94 53.07
CA VAL A 37 -51.47 8.76 53.90
C VAL A 37 -50.01 8.83 54.33
N SER A 38 -49.75 8.90 55.63
CA SER A 38 -48.41 9.09 56.19
C SER A 38 -47.94 7.90 57.02
N LEU A 39 -46.66 7.55 56.85
CA LEU A 39 -45.94 6.54 57.63
C LEU A 39 -44.89 7.26 58.49
N THR A 40 -45.08 7.26 59.81
CA THR A 40 -44.23 8.04 60.73
C THR A 40 -43.18 7.20 61.46
N ARG A 41 -43.16 5.87 61.27
CA ARG A 41 -42.21 4.99 61.96
C ARG A 41 -40.83 5.09 61.30
N ARG A 42 -39.83 5.54 62.07
CA ARG A 42 -38.43 5.70 61.64
C ARG A 42 -37.84 4.44 61.01
N VAL A 43 -38.19 3.25 61.51
CA VAL A 43 -37.73 1.97 60.94
C VAL A 43 -38.24 1.77 59.50
N LEU A 44 -39.50 2.13 59.21
CA LEU A 44 -40.03 2.04 57.86
C LEU A 44 -39.46 3.10 56.94
N GLN A 45 -39.21 4.31 57.47
CA GLN A 45 -38.51 5.34 56.71
C GLN A 45 -37.11 4.86 56.31
N VAL A 46 -36.34 4.30 57.25
CA VAL A 46 -35.01 3.72 56.97
C VAL A 46 -35.11 2.52 56.02
N LEU A 47 -36.13 1.68 56.15
CA LEU A 47 -36.35 0.56 55.23
C LEU A 47 -36.60 1.04 53.79
N PHE A 48 -37.44 2.07 53.60
CA PHE A 48 -37.70 2.61 52.27
C PHE A 48 -36.47 3.34 51.72
N GLU A 49 -35.82 4.19 52.52
CA GLU A 49 -34.65 4.97 52.10
C GLU A 49 -33.42 4.10 51.85
N LYS A 50 -33.05 3.22 52.79
CA LYS A 50 -31.81 2.43 52.72
C LYS A 50 -32.02 1.01 52.21
N GLY A 51 -33.13 0.38 52.59
CA GLY A 51 -33.44 -1.00 52.19
C GLY A 51 -33.92 -1.10 50.74
N PHE A 52 -34.92 -0.30 50.38
CA PHE A 52 -35.44 -0.24 49.00
C PHE A 52 -34.75 0.81 48.13
N GLN A 53 -33.80 1.57 48.70
CA GLN A 53 -33.03 2.60 48.00
C GLN A 53 -33.91 3.70 47.38
N LEU A 54 -35.00 4.06 48.05
CA LEU A 54 -35.92 5.14 47.64
C LEU A 54 -35.49 6.47 48.26
N THR A 55 -34.37 7.03 47.80
CA THR A 55 -33.75 8.23 48.40
C THR A 55 -34.19 9.55 47.76
N GLY A 56 -34.95 9.52 46.66
CA GLY A 56 -35.39 10.72 45.95
C GLY A 56 -36.53 11.45 46.67
N ALA A 57 -36.21 12.57 47.33
CA ALA A 57 -37.19 13.35 48.08
C ALA A 57 -38.08 14.23 47.18
N SER A 58 -37.56 14.66 46.02
CA SER A 58 -38.26 15.51 45.04
C SER A 58 -38.73 14.73 43.80
N ALA A 59 -39.74 15.27 43.10
CA ALA A 59 -40.39 14.58 41.97
C ALA A 59 -39.45 14.28 40.78
N ASP A 60 -38.39 15.06 40.61
CA ASP A 60 -37.34 14.92 39.60
C ASP A 60 -36.23 13.93 39.98
N GLN A 61 -36.13 13.56 41.27
CA GLN A 61 -35.16 12.59 41.79
C GLN A 61 -35.72 11.17 41.93
N LYS A 62 -37.03 10.97 41.69
CA LYS A 62 -37.66 9.65 41.80
C LYS A 62 -37.06 8.64 40.82
N GLU A 63 -37.03 7.37 41.20
CA GLU A 63 -36.52 6.26 40.39
C GLU A 63 -37.23 4.95 40.73
N ILE A 64 -37.08 3.94 39.86
CA ILE A 64 -37.56 2.58 40.13
C ILE A 64 -36.58 1.89 41.10
N PRO A 65 -37.05 1.35 42.24
CA PRO A 65 -36.20 0.60 43.17
C PRO A 65 -35.44 -0.53 42.48
N PRO A 66 -34.15 -0.74 42.79
CA PRO A 66 -33.35 -1.83 42.20
C PRO A 66 -34.00 -3.22 42.31
N LEU A 67 -34.67 -3.49 43.43
CA LEU A 67 -35.37 -4.76 43.68
C LEU A 67 -36.43 -5.08 42.61
N VAL A 68 -37.07 -4.08 41.99
CA VAL A 68 -38.12 -4.31 40.99
C VAL A 68 -37.58 -5.05 39.77
N TRP A 69 -36.29 -4.88 39.43
CA TRP A 69 -35.68 -5.52 38.27
C TRP A 69 -35.50 -7.03 38.42
N SER A 70 -35.38 -7.54 39.66
CA SER A 70 -35.26 -8.96 39.94
C SER A 70 -36.60 -9.66 40.20
N LEU A 71 -37.70 -8.92 40.32
CA LEU A 71 -39.03 -9.49 40.52
C LEU A 71 -39.48 -10.33 39.30
N GLU A 72 -40.34 -11.32 39.56
CA GLU A 72 -41.03 -12.08 38.53
C GLU A 72 -41.96 -11.18 37.69
N ARG A 73 -42.29 -11.63 36.48
CA ARG A 73 -43.07 -10.87 35.50
C ARG A 73 -44.37 -10.31 36.09
N GLU A 74 -45.12 -11.12 36.83
CA GLU A 74 -46.40 -10.70 37.43
C GLU A 74 -46.21 -9.64 38.51
N SER A 75 -45.17 -9.73 39.33
CA SER A 75 -44.86 -8.72 40.34
C SER A 75 -44.37 -7.41 39.73
N LYS A 76 -43.59 -7.46 38.64
CA LYS A 76 -43.23 -6.28 37.83
C LYS A 76 -44.46 -5.61 37.23
N LEU A 77 -45.43 -6.40 36.76
CA LEU A 77 -46.69 -5.91 36.21
C LEU A 77 -47.54 -5.21 37.27
N GLU A 78 -47.61 -5.76 38.48
CA GLU A 78 -48.27 -5.11 39.63
C GLU A 78 -47.60 -3.79 40.03
N PHE A 79 -46.27 -3.72 39.96
CA PHE A 79 -45.53 -2.46 40.16
C PHE A 79 -45.89 -1.40 39.09
N VAL A 80 -45.94 -1.79 37.81
CA VAL A 80 -46.36 -0.91 36.71
C VAL A 80 -47.81 -0.44 36.89
N LYS A 81 -48.72 -1.35 37.28
CA LYS A 81 -50.12 -1.01 37.60
C LYS A 81 -50.19 0.03 38.73
N GLY A 82 -49.37 -0.13 39.78
CA GLY A 82 -49.25 0.83 40.88
C GLY A 82 -48.82 2.22 40.42
N LEU A 83 -47.79 2.31 39.58
CA LEU A 83 -47.31 3.59 39.02
C LEU A 83 -48.39 4.29 38.16
N ILE A 84 -49.08 3.53 37.30
CA ILE A 84 -50.16 4.07 36.46
C ILE A 84 -51.38 4.46 37.31
N ALA A 85 -51.71 3.70 38.34
CA ALA A 85 -52.83 3.99 39.23
C ALA A 85 -52.61 5.24 40.10
N GLY A 86 -51.35 5.56 40.41
CA GLY A 86 -50.92 6.77 41.10
C GLY A 86 -50.96 8.00 40.20
N ASP A 87 -50.05 8.07 39.21
CA ASP A 87 -49.76 9.26 38.40
C ASP A 87 -50.06 9.08 36.89
N GLY A 88 -50.71 7.99 36.50
CA GLY A 88 -51.06 7.69 35.11
C GLY A 88 -52.46 8.17 34.69
N HIS A 89 -52.65 8.33 33.37
CA HIS A 89 -53.94 8.68 32.76
C HIS A 89 -54.33 7.65 31.69
N VAL A 90 -55.54 7.12 31.79
CA VAL A 90 -56.10 6.14 30.84
C VAL A 90 -57.34 6.74 30.18
N LYS A 91 -57.25 7.05 28.87
CA LYS A 91 -58.41 7.51 28.08
C LYS A 91 -59.10 6.32 27.43
N LYS A 92 -60.33 6.02 27.87
CA LYS A 92 -61.18 4.93 27.34
C LYS A 92 -61.48 5.06 25.84
N SER A 93 -61.67 6.29 25.33
CA SER A 93 -62.07 6.52 23.93
C SER A 93 -60.95 6.38 22.89
N LYS A 94 -59.67 6.31 23.30
CA LYS A 94 -58.51 6.27 22.38
C LYS A 94 -57.52 5.14 22.66
N PHE A 95 -57.87 4.20 23.55
CA PHE A 95 -56.96 3.14 24.03
C PHE A 95 -55.57 3.66 24.43
N LEU A 96 -55.56 4.85 25.04
CA LEU A 96 -54.34 5.57 25.33
C LEU A 96 -54.05 5.51 26.83
N THR A 97 -53.05 4.73 27.18
CA THR A 97 -52.47 4.69 28.52
C THR A 97 -51.18 5.51 28.51
N LEU A 98 -51.10 6.50 29.39
CA LEU A 98 -49.90 7.33 29.53
C LEU A 98 -49.50 7.52 30.99
N TYR A 99 -48.20 7.64 31.21
CA TYR A 99 -47.59 7.98 32.50
C TYR A 99 -46.72 9.23 32.33
N SER A 100 -46.79 10.15 33.28
CA SER A 100 -46.05 11.41 33.22
C SER A 100 -45.18 11.59 34.46
N THR A 101 -43.94 12.00 34.28
CA THR A 101 -43.00 12.25 35.38
C THR A 101 -42.07 13.42 35.06
N LYS A 102 -41.55 14.09 36.09
CA LYS A 102 -40.48 15.09 35.97
C LYS A 102 -39.08 14.45 36.04
N SER A 103 -38.98 13.25 36.60
CA SER A 103 -37.72 12.51 36.68
C SER A 103 -37.40 11.87 35.32
N GLU A 104 -36.29 12.31 34.73
CA GLU A 104 -35.76 11.74 33.50
C GLU A 104 -35.34 10.27 33.71
N LYS A 105 -34.73 9.98 34.87
CA LYS A 105 -34.27 8.63 35.24
C LYS A 105 -35.45 7.67 35.37
N LEU A 106 -36.51 8.07 36.08
CA LEU A 106 -37.73 7.27 36.19
C LEU A 106 -38.42 7.09 34.83
N ALA A 107 -38.43 8.14 33.99
CA ALA A 107 -39.04 8.04 32.68
C ALA A 107 -38.32 6.99 31.80
N SER A 108 -36.99 7.00 31.83
CA SER A 108 -36.17 6.01 31.14
C SER A 108 -36.39 4.62 31.73
N GLN A 109 -36.18 4.43 33.05
CA GLN A 109 -36.36 3.14 33.73
C GLN A 109 -37.75 2.53 33.51
N PHE A 110 -38.81 3.34 33.52
CA PHE A 110 -40.16 2.86 33.24
C PHE A 110 -40.31 2.36 31.79
N SER A 111 -39.65 3.03 30.82
CA SER A 111 -39.58 2.56 29.43
C SER A 111 -38.85 1.22 29.32
N TYR A 112 -37.69 1.07 29.98
CA TYR A 112 -36.94 -0.20 30.05
C TYR A 112 -37.80 -1.32 30.66
N LEU A 113 -38.47 -1.05 31.78
CA LEU A 113 -39.34 -2.02 32.46
C LEU A 113 -40.50 -2.48 31.56
N LEU A 114 -41.12 -1.55 30.84
CA LEU A 114 -42.17 -1.88 29.86
C LEU A 114 -41.66 -2.80 28.75
N PHE A 115 -40.44 -2.59 28.24
CA PHE A 115 -39.84 -3.50 27.26
C PHE A 115 -39.58 -4.90 27.83
N THR A 116 -39.12 -5.02 29.08
CA THR A 116 -38.95 -6.35 29.73
C THR A 116 -40.25 -7.12 29.89
N LEU A 117 -41.39 -6.41 29.90
CA LEU A 117 -42.73 -6.98 29.99
C LEU A 117 -43.38 -7.21 28.61
N GLY A 118 -42.70 -6.85 27.51
CA GLY A 118 -43.19 -6.98 26.14
C GLY A 118 -44.07 -5.82 25.65
N PHE A 119 -44.14 -4.70 26.38
CA PHE A 119 -44.89 -3.52 25.97
C PHE A 119 -44.04 -2.56 25.13
N GLY A 120 -44.59 -2.12 24.00
CA GLY A 120 -44.01 -1.01 23.24
C GLY A 120 -44.36 0.33 23.90
N ASN A 121 -43.49 1.33 23.79
CA ASN A 121 -43.81 2.66 24.29
C ASN A 121 -43.15 3.78 23.47
N THR A 122 -43.72 4.98 23.53
CA THR A 122 -43.15 6.21 22.98
C THR A 122 -42.97 7.22 24.11
N LEU A 123 -41.76 7.74 24.32
CA LEU A 123 -41.50 8.79 25.29
C LEU A 123 -41.40 10.16 24.60
N ARG A 124 -42.02 11.20 25.18
CA ARG A 124 -41.98 12.59 24.72
C ARG A 124 -41.64 13.52 25.88
N LYS A 125 -40.73 14.47 25.65
CA LYS A 125 -40.44 15.57 26.59
C LYS A 125 -41.18 16.82 26.12
N ASN A 126 -41.94 17.46 27.02
CA ASN A 126 -42.61 18.73 26.72
C ASN A 126 -41.67 19.92 26.96
N LYS A 127 -42.12 21.14 26.62
CA LYS A 127 -41.35 22.39 26.78
C LYS A 127 -41.02 22.72 28.25
N HIS A 128 -41.79 22.19 29.19
CA HIS A 128 -41.61 22.38 30.63
C HIS A 128 -40.75 21.28 31.27
N GLY A 129 -40.06 20.46 30.47
CA GLY A 129 -39.16 19.42 30.94
C GLY A 129 -39.83 18.16 31.48
N GLN A 130 -41.16 18.05 31.43
CA GLN A 130 -41.89 16.85 31.85
C GLN A 130 -41.88 15.78 30.76
N PHE A 131 -41.66 14.54 31.17
CA PHE A 131 -41.67 13.38 30.30
C PHE A 131 -43.02 12.69 30.33
N THR A 132 -43.57 12.36 29.17
CA THR A 132 -44.81 11.60 28.99
C THR A 132 -44.53 10.34 28.18
N ILE A 133 -44.90 9.20 28.74
CA ILE A 133 -44.67 7.88 28.18
C ILE A 133 -46.01 7.34 27.72
N TYR A 134 -46.14 7.12 26.41
CA TYR A 134 -47.32 6.54 25.77
C TYR A 134 -47.09 5.05 25.60
N ILE A 135 -47.94 4.24 26.23
CA ILE A 135 -47.81 2.78 26.22
C ILE A 135 -48.65 2.20 25.07
N HIS A 136 -48.11 1.22 24.36
CA HIS A 136 -48.70 0.58 23.18
C HIS A 136 -48.48 -0.95 23.26
N GLY A 137 -49.40 -1.76 22.71
CA GLY A 137 -49.18 -3.22 22.64
C GLY A 137 -50.45 -4.07 22.46
N TYR A 138 -50.27 -5.36 22.17
CA TYR A 138 -51.34 -6.34 21.93
C TYR A 138 -51.95 -6.89 23.25
N GLU A 139 -51.18 -6.96 24.34
CA GLU A 139 -51.62 -7.43 25.67
C GLU A 139 -52.05 -6.31 26.63
N MET A 140 -52.72 -5.27 26.15
CA MET A 140 -53.26 -4.21 27.05
C MET A 140 -54.24 -4.77 28.11
N ARG A 141 -54.71 -6.02 27.94
CA ARG A 141 -55.50 -6.78 28.93
C ARG A 141 -54.73 -7.05 30.24
N ALA A 142 -53.41 -7.28 30.18
CA ALA A 142 -52.59 -7.62 31.35
C ALA A 142 -52.45 -6.44 32.32
N LEU A 143 -52.56 -5.20 31.83
CA LEU A 143 -52.42 -3.98 32.63
C LEU A 143 -53.68 -3.58 33.42
N ASN A 144 -54.68 -4.47 33.56
CA ASN A 144 -55.98 -4.04 34.05
C ASN A 144 -56.81 -5.11 34.80
N PRO A 145 -57.24 -4.84 36.05
CA PRO A 145 -58.34 -5.57 36.71
C PRO A 145 -59.75 -4.97 36.50
N TRP A 146 -59.90 -3.80 35.85
CA TRP A 146 -61.11 -2.96 35.89
C TRP A 146 -61.60 -2.42 34.50
N LEU A 147 -61.42 -3.18 33.42
CA LEU A 147 -61.93 -2.86 32.07
C LEU A 147 -62.96 -3.93 31.76
N ASP A 148 -64.21 -3.48 31.68
CA ASP A 148 -65.36 -4.27 31.27
C ASP A 148 -65.10 -4.92 29.90
N VAL A 149 -65.28 -6.23 29.82
CA VAL A 149 -64.80 -7.12 28.75
C VAL A 149 -65.77 -7.18 27.56
N LYS A 150 -66.82 -6.35 27.52
CA LYS A 150 -67.88 -6.45 26.50
C LYS A 150 -67.71 -5.63 25.22
N SER A 151 -66.56 -5.01 24.95
CA SER A 151 -66.48 -4.00 23.86
C SER A 151 -65.60 -4.30 22.64
N PHE A 152 -65.11 -5.52 22.38
CA PHE A 152 -64.26 -5.75 21.18
C PHE A 152 -64.47 -7.08 20.45
N PRO A 153 -65.50 -7.20 19.59
CA PRO A 153 -65.63 -8.30 18.63
C PRO A 153 -64.83 -8.07 17.32
N GLU A 154 -64.35 -6.85 17.04
CA GLU A 154 -63.90 -6.45 15.69
C GLU A 154 -62.39 -6.69 15.41
N LEU A 155 -61.76 -7.63 16.11
CA LEU A 155 -60.34 -7.99 15.88
C LEU A 155 -60.14 -9.18 14.93
N PHE A 156 -61.19 -9.63 14.25
CA PHE A 156 -61.13 -10.66 13.21
C PHE A 156 -61.95 -10.23 12.00
N GLU A 157 -61.27 -9.71 10.98
CA GLU A 157 -61.49 -10.04 9.56
C GLU A 157 -60.58 -9.17 8.68
N VAL A 158 -59.68 -9.85 7.97
CA VAL A 158 -58.84 -9.25 6.94
C VAL A 158 -59.44 -9.65 5.61
N SER A 159 -59.97 -8.70 4.86
CA SER A 159 -60.13 -8.83 3.41
C SER A 159 -59.74 -7.53 2.70
N GLY A 160 -59.13 -7.66 1.52
CA GLY A 160 -58.96 -6.56 0.57
C GLY A 160 -57.52 -6.10 0.36
N PHE A 161 -56.93 -6.51 -0.76
CA PHE A 161 -55.64 -6.07 -1.30
C PHE A 161 -55.53 -4.54 -1.45
N GLY A 162 -54.34 -3.99 -1.15
CA GLY A 162 -53.98 -2.59 -1.39
C GLY A 162 -52.48 -2.33 -1.18
N LEU A 163 -51.64 -2.82 -2.10
CA LEU A 163 -50.19 -2.57 -2.08
C LEU A 163 -49.89 -1.20 -2.67
N PHE A 164 -49.40 -0.29 -1.82
CA PHE A 164 -48.94 1.08 -2.08
C PHE A 164 -50.01 2.18 -2.20
N GLN A 165 -50.88 2.29 -1.20
CA GLN A 165 -51.43 3.58 -0.82
C GLN A 165 -51.06 3.94 0.63
N ARG A 166 -50.69 5.21 0.82
CA ARG A 166 -50.10 5.82 2.01
C ARG A 166 -50.84 5.45 3.31
N PRO A 167 -50.07 5.33 4.41
CA PRO A 167 -50.44 6.07 5.60
C PRO A 167 -49.27 6.93 6.09
N GLN A 168 -49.57 8.19 6.41
CA GLN A 168 -48.72 9.08 7.23
C GLN A 168 -48.61 8.57 8.69
N GLY A 169 -48.28 7.29 8.90
CA GLY A 169 -48.29 6.69 10.24
C GLY A 169 -47.37 5.48 10.35
N LYS A 170 -46.63 5.42 11.46
CA LYS A 170 -45.71 4.35 11.87
C LYS A 170 -46.30 2.96 11.60
N VAL A 171 -45.72 2.21 10.67
CA VAL A 171 -46.06 0.79 10.45
C VAL A 171 -45.46 -0.02 11.59
N SER A 172 -46.29 -0.74 12.35
CA SER A 172 -45.83 -1.65 13.42
C SER A 172 -45.21 -2.91 12.81
N PHE A 173 -44.00 -3.28 13.26
CA PHE A 173 -43.27 -4.49 12.83
C PHE A 173 -44.10 -5.77 12.98
N PHE A 174 -44.94 -5.84 14.02
CA PHE A 174 -45.89 -6.93 14.26
C PHE A 174 -46.93 -7.11 13.16
N ARG A 175 -47.28 -6.05 12.40
CA ARG A 175 -48.19 -6.14 11.24
C ARG A 175 -47.49 -6.60 9.97
N VAL A 176 -46.15 -6.57 9.95
CA VAL A 176 -45.31 -6.91 8.80
C VAL A 176 -44.88 -8.38 8.84
N LEU A 177 -44.62 -8.92 10.03
CA LEU A 177 -44.13 -10.30 10.21
C LEU A 177 -45.02 -11.37 9.54
N PRO A 178 -46.36 -11.44 9.80
CA PRO A 178 -47.20 -12.47 9.16
C PRO A 178 -47.25 -12.34 7.63
N ARG A 179 -47.07 -11.12 7.10
CA ARG A 179 -47.07 -10.85 5.66
C ARG A 179 -45.78 -11.32 5.00
N VAL A 180 -44.64 -11.13 5.67
CA VAL A 180 -43.34 -11.63 5.21
C VAL A 180 -43.28 -13.15 5.29
N GLU A 181 -43.82 -13.75 6.35
CA GLU A 181 -43.94 -15.20 6.50
C GLU A 181 -44.79 -15.82 5.39
N ASN A 182 -45.98 -15.25 5.13
CA ASN A 182 -46.87 -15.73 4.08
C ASN A 182 -46.25 -15.57 2.68
N LEU A 183 -45.58 -14.45 2.39
CA LEU A 183 -44.92 -14.22 1.11
C LEU A 183 -43.73 -15.18 0.91
N LEU A 184 -42.94 -15.43 1.96
CA LEU A 184 -41.83 -16.37 1.92
C LEU A 184 -42.34 -17.81 1.72
N ALA A 185 -43.37 -18.22 2.46
CA ALA A 185 -43.98 -19.55 2.32
C ALA A 185 -44.50 -19.81 0.90
N ASN A 186 -45.15 -18.82 0.27
CA ASN A 186 -45.62 -18.94 -1.10
C ASN A 186 -44.47 -19.07 -2.12
N LEU A 187 -43.40 -18.28 -1.99
CA LEU A 187 -42.24 -18.37 -2.89
C LEU A 187 -41.47 -19.69 -2.71
N GLU A 188 -41.38 -20.18 -1.47
CA GLU A 188 -40.79 -21.48 -1.13
C GLU A 188 -41.58 -22.65 -1.71
N LYS A 189 -42.92 -22.60 -1.66
CA LYS A 189 -43.80 -23.61 -2.24
C LYS A 189 -43.67 -23.67 -3.77
N ILE A 190 -43.60 -22.51 -4.43
CA ILE A 190 -43.33 -22.44 -5.88
C ILE A 190 -41.96 -23.04 -6.21
N ARG A 191 -40.96 -22.82 -5.35
CA ARG A 191 -39.63 -23.41 -5.52
C ARG A 191 -39.64 -24.93 -5.43
N SER A 192 -40.47 -25.50 -4.56
CA SER A 192 -40.47 -26.94 -4.29
C SER A 192 -41.29 -27.74 -5.30
N ASP A 193 -42.51 -27.30 -5.62
CA ASP A 193 -43.45 -28.11 -6.43
C ASP A 193 -44.20 -27.30 -7.51
N GLY A 194 -43.92 -26.00 -7.63
CA GLY A 194 -44.53 -25.13 -8.63
C GLY A 194 -45.98 -24.76 -8.35
N THR A 195 -46.50 -25.03 -7.14
CA THR A 195 -47.87 -24.72 -6.72
C THR A 195 -47.96 -23.45 -5.85
N VAL A 196 -49.10 -22.76 -5.90
CA VAL A 196 -49.40 -21.58 -5.05
C VAL A 196 -50.82 -21.69 -4.51
N GLU A 197 -51.05 -21.19 -3.30
CA GLU A 197 -52.41 -20.96 -2.80
C GLU A 197 -53.10 -19.86 -3.62
N ARG A 198 -54.43 -19.94 -3.82
CA ARG A 198 -55.18 -18.95 -4.61
C ARG A 198 -55.10 -17.57 -3.94
N GLY A 199 -54.61 -16.56 -4.68
CA GLY A 199 -54.57 -15.16 -4.22
C GLY A 199 -53.30 -14.35 -4.57
N PRO A 200 -52.06 -14.85 -4.32
CA PRO A 200 -50.82 -14.07 -4.48
C PRO A 200 -50.19 -14.13 -5.89
N LEU A 201 -50.63 -15.08 -6.74
CA LEU A 201 -50.02 -15.36 -8.05
C LEU A 201 -49.94 -14.13 -8.97
N SER A 202 -51.02 -13.36 -9.06
CA SER A 202 -51.08 -12.15 -9.87
C SER A 202 -50.06 -11.09 -9.43
N PHE A 203 -49.84 -10.96 -8.11
CA PHE A 203 -48.84 -10.06 -7.54
C PHE A 203 -47.41 -10.54 -7.81
N LEU A 204 -47.14 -11.83 -7.62
CA LEU A 204 -45.82 -12.42 -7.82
C LEU A 204 -45.38 -12.36 -9.29
N SER A 205 -46.29 -12.69 -10.22
CA SER A 205 -46.04 -12.59 -11.66
C SER A 205 -45.84 -11.14 -12.10
N ARG A 206 -46.69 -10.21 -11.65
CA ARG A 206 -46.56 -8.77 -11.99
C ARG A 206 -45.24 -8.16 -11.52
N ARG A 207 -44.68 -8.63 -10.39
CA ARG A 207 -43.38 -8.20 -9.86
C ARG A 207 -42.19 -8.90 -10.51
N GLY A 208 -42.44 -9.88 -11.39
CA GLY A 208 -41.43 -10.66 -12.09
C GLY A 208 -40.67 -11.63 -11.19
N PHE A 209 -41.27 -12.09 -10.09
CA PHE A 209 -40.66 -13.08 -9.19
C PHE A 209 -40.86 -14.51 -9.67
N VAL A 210 -41.91 -14.76 -10.45
CA VAL A 210 -42.28 -16.08 -10.97
C VAL A 210 -42.65 -15.97 -12.44
N GLU A 211 -42.45 -17.05 -13.19
CA GLU A 211 -42.84 -17.23 -14.59
C GLU A 211 -43.64 -18.54 -14.73
N MET A 212 -44.44 -18.67 -15.78
CA MET A 212 -45.31 -19.85 -15.99
C MET A 212 -44.86 -20.59 -17.24
N ASN A 213 -44.57 -21.88 -17.10
CA ASN A 213 -44.19 -22.77 -18.20
C ASN A 213 -45.01 -24.06 -18.11
N LEU A 214 -45.72 -24.42 -19.19
CA LEU A 214 -46.49 -25.68 -19.30
C LEU A 214 -47.39 -25.98 -18.08
N GLY A 215 -48.09 -24.95 -17.58
CA GLY A 215 -49.03 -25.08 -16.46
C GLY A 215 -48.40 -25.14 -15.07
N ARG A 216 -47.08 -25.01 -14.94
CA ARG A 216 -46.37 -24.89 -13.64
C ARG A 216 -45.66 -23.55 -13.51
N TYR A 217 -45.60 -23.02 -12.29
CA TYR A 217 -44.86 -21.81 -11.99
C TYR A 217 -43.42 -22.13 -11.58
N SER A 218 -42.45 -21.37 -12.11
CA SER A 218 -41.04 -21.41 -11.72
C SER A 218 -40.58 -20.05 -11.20
N LEU A 219 -39.57 -20.04 -10.32
CA LEU A 219 -38.97 -18.81 -9.82
C LEU A 219 -38.01 -18.21 -10.86
N THR A 220 -38.09 -16.90 -11.06
CA THR A 220 -37.06 -16.17 -11.80
C THR A 220 -35.84 -15.92 -10.92
N ALA A 221 -34.70 -15.52 -11.50
CA ALA A 221 -33.53 -15.07 -10.74
C ALA A 221 -33.82 -13.91 -9.75
N LYS A 222 -34.91 -13.17 -9.97
CA LYS A 222 -35.40 -12.12 -9.08
C LYS A 222 -36.21 -12.70 -7.91
N GLY A 223 -37.01 -13.75 -8.15
CA GLY A 223 -37.74 -14.49 -7.12
C GLY A 223 -36.80 -15.22 -6.16
N VAL A 224 -35.73 -15.86 -6.68
CA VAL A 224 -34.70 -16.51 -5.85
C VAL A 224 -34.01 -15.52 -4.92
N ARG A 225 -33.63 -14.34 -5.43
CA ARG A 225 -33.06 -13.26 -4.60
C ARG A 225 -34.06 -12.71 -3.58
N ALA A 226 -35.34 -12.64 -3.93
CA ALA A 226 -36.38 -12.20 -2.99
C ALA A 226 -36.51 -13.15 -1.79
N ILE A 227 -36.43 -14.47 -2.00
CA ILE A 227 -36.41 -15.47 -0.92
C ILE A 227 -35.26 -15.20 0.05
N GLU A 228 -34.05 -14.97 -0.47
CA GLU A 228 -32.87 -14.71 0.37
C GLU A 228 -33.04 -13.44 1.22
N ILE A 229 -33.55 -12.37 0.62
CA ILE A 229 -33.83 -11.10 1.32
C ILE A 229 -34.91 -11.29 2.39
N LEU A 230 -36.00 -11.99 2.06
CA LEU A 230 -37.10 -12.25 3.00
C LEU A 230 -36.65 -13.12 4.18
N ARG A 231 -35.79 -14.12 3.96
CA ARG A 231 -35.18 -14.93 5.03
C ARG A 231 -34.35 -14.06 5.98
N ARG A 232 -33.50 -13.17 5.45
CA ARG A 232 -32.70 -12.24 6.28
C ARG A 232 -33.58 -11.24 7.02
N ALA A 233 -34.62 -10.72 6.37
CA ALA A 233 -35.60 -9.83 6.99
C ALA A 233 -36.37 -10.54 8.12
N LEU A 234 -36.72 -11.81 7.95
CA LEU A 234 -37.42 -12.62 8.96
C LEU A 234 -36.60 -12.75 10.25
N VAL A 235 -35.28 -12.91 10.15
CA VAL A 235 -34.38 -12.94 11.31
C VAL A 235 -34.51 -11.65 12.14
N LEU A 236 -34.51 -10.49 11.48
CA LEU A 236 -34.67 -9.20 12.15
C LEU A 236 -36.10 -9.01 12.68
N LEU A 237 -37.13 -9.39 11.91
CA LEU A 237 -38.55 -9.26 12.30
C LEU A 237 -38.93 -10.15 13.50
N ARG A 238 -38.22 -11.27 13.69
CA ARG A 238 -38.38 -12.18 14.84
C ARG A 238 -37.45 -11.84 16.01
N SER A 239 -36.51 -10.93 15.83
CA SER A 239 -35.59 -10.52 16.89
C SER A 239 -36.20 -9.45 17.80
N ASP A 240 -35.66 -9.32 19.00
CA ASP A 240 -36.00 -8.24 19.95
C ASP A 240 -35.39 -6.88 19.57
N VAL A 241 -34.74 -6.79 18.40
CA VAL A 241 -34.08 -5.59 17.90
C VAL A 241 -34.92 -4.95 16.80
N HIS A 242 -35.17 -3.65 16.94
CA HIS A 242 -35.96 -2.89 15.97
C HIS A 242 -35.18 -1.67 15.46
N PRO A 243 -35.16 -1.43 14.14
CA PRO A 243 -34.50 -0.26 13.59
C PRO A 243 -35.28 1.01 13.95
N ALA A 244 -34.57 2.03 14.43
CA ALA A 244 -35.11 3.34 14.73
C ALA A 244 -34.55 4.40 13.76
N GLN A 245 -35.41 5.29 13.26
CA GLN A 245 -34.97 6.38 12.38
C GLN A 245 -34.40 7.54 13.19
N VAL A 246 -33.18 7.96 12.86
CA VAL A 246 -32.56 9.17 13.41
C VAL A 246 -33.30 10.40 12.89
N LYS A 247 -33.85 11.22 13.80
CA LYS A 247 -34.57 12.45 13.44
C LYS A 247 -33.67 13.69 13.36
N ARG A 248 -32.64 13.76 14.20
CA ARG A 248 -31.72 14.88 14.30
C ARG A 248 -30.46 14.43 15.04
N ILE A 249 -29.30 14.91 14.59
CA ILE A 249 -28.03 14.79 15.29
C ILE A 249 -27.65 16.21 15.74
N ILE A 250 -27.25 16.37 17.00
CA ILE A 250 -26.85 17.66 17.57
C ILE A 250 -25.40 17.53 18.03
N PHE A 251 -24.55 18.44 17.56
CA PHE A 251 -23.17 18.52 18.03
C PHE A 251 -23.12 19.28 19.36
N LEU A 252 -22.46 18.71 20.37
CA LEU A 252 -22.28 19.33 21.68
C LEU A 252 -20.79 19.67 21.87
N PRO A 253 -20.37 20.95 21.76
CA PRO A 253 -18.99 21.35 21.99
C PRO A 253 -18.62 21.28 23.48
N GLY A 254 -17.32 21.11 23.76
CA GLY A 254 -16.75 21.09 25.11
C GLY A 254 -16.16 19.73 25.52
N GLU A 255 -15.19 19.75 26.42
CA GLU A 255 -14.57 18.54 26.96
C GLU A 255 -15.52 17.81 27.92
N ARG A 256 -15.65 16.49 27.73
CA ARG A 256 -16.47 15.62 28.57
C ARG A 256 -15.78 14.27 28.76
N THR A 257 -15.87 13.71 29.95
CA THR A 257 -15.50 12.32 30.18
C THR A 257 -16.48 11.40 29.47
N VAL A 258 -15.96 10.46 28.69
CA VAL A 258 -16.73 9.44 27.97
C VAL A 258 -16.47 8.07 28.58
N TYR A 259 -17.47 7.20 28.51
CA TYR A 259 -17.46 5.89 29.13
C TYR A 259 -17.87 4.83 28.11
N ASP A 260 -17.42 3.61 28.33
CA ASP A 260 -17.70 2.46 27.47
C ASP A 260 -17.66 1.15 28.26
N LEU A 261 -18.24 0.08 27.72
CA LEU A 261 -18.35 -1.23 28.39
C LEU A 261 -17.80 -2.34 27.52
N THR A 262 -16.94 -3.22 28.04
CA THR A 262 -16.49 -4.40 27.29
C THR A 262 -17.45 -5.56 27.49
N VAL A 263 -18.18 -5.95 26.43
CA VAL A 263 -19.13 -7.07 26.47
C VAL A 263 -18.62 -8.24 25.64
N PRO A 264 -18.25 -9.37 26.28
CA PRO A 264 -17.81 -10.58 25.57
C PRO A 264 -18.89 -11.15 24.63
N GLY A 265 -18.48 -11.76 23.53
CA GLY A 265 -19.39 -12.37 22.55
C GLY A 265 -20.03 -11.35 21.61
N THR A 266 -21.11 -10.69 22.04
CA THR A 266 -21.93 -9.82 21.18
C THR A 266 -21.33 -8.44 20.92
N ARG A 267 -20.32 -8.03 21.71
CA ARG A 267 -19.61 -6.73 21.57
C ARG A 267 -20.55 -5.51 21.55
N SER A 268 -21.70 -5.64 22.19
CA SER A 268 -22.74 -4.62 22.21
C SER A 268 -23.48 -4.63 23.53
N PHE A 269 -23.96 -3.46 23.94
CA PHE A 269 -24.74 -3.24 25.15
C PHE A 269 -25.86 -2.23 24.89
N VAL A 270 -26.84 -2.18 25.78
CA VAL A 270 -27.95 -1.21 25.67
C VAL A 270 -27.64 0.01 26.51
N ALA A 271 -27.70 1.21 25.92
CA ALA A 271 -27.50 2.46 26.64
C ALA A 271 -28.34 3.62 26.06
N GLY A 272 -28.36 4.72 26.80
CA GLY A 272 -29.10 5.93 26.46
C GLY A 272 -30.51 5.99 27.06
N GLN A 273 -31.13 7.17 26.95
CA GLN A 273 -32.47 7.44 27.48
C GLN A 273 -33.55 6.52 26.89
N PHE A 274 -33.33 6.06 25.65
CA PHE A 274 -34.10 5.02 24.97
C PHE A 274 -33.19 3.80 24.82
N CYS A 275 -33.70 2.59 25.04
CA CYS A 275 -32.98 1.32 24.93
C CYS A 275 -32.32 1.17 23.54
N THR A 276 -31.15 1.76 23.38
CA THR A 276 -30.45 1.85 22.11
C THR A 276 -29.28 0.90 22.17
N LEU A 277 -29.20 0.01 21.20
CA LEU A 277 -28.07 -0.90 21.08
C LEU A 277 -26.84 -0.10 20.68
N MET A 278 -25.86 -0.04 21.58
CA MET A 278 -24.54 0.53 21.36
C MET A 278 -23.56 -0.60 21.10
N HIS A 279 -22.64 -0.42 20.15
CA HIS A 279 -21.47 -1.27 20.05
C HIS A 279 -20.45 -0.79 21.08
N ASN A 280 -19.72 -1.70 21.73
CA ASN A 280 -18.65 -1.27 22.60
C ASN A 280 -17.48 -0.68 21.82
N SER A 281 -16.84 0.32 22.37
CA SER A 281 -15.54 0.75 21.88
C SER A 281 -14.53 -0.35 22.21
N ASP A 282 -13.49 -0.45 21.39
CA ASP A 282 -12.40 -1.38 21.64
C ASP A 282 -11.57 -0.84 22.82
N PRO A 283 -11.71 -1.36 24.05
CA PRO A 283 -10.93 -0.89 25.19
C PRO A 283 -9.43 -1.05 24.92
N TRP A 284 -9.06 -1.95 24.01
CA TRP A 284 -7.69 -2.26 23.62
C TRP A 284 -7.19 -1.29 22.56
N GLY A 285 -8.04 -0.79 21.67
CA GLY A 285 -7.75 0.37 20.82
C GLY A 285 -7.58 1.66 21.63
N ALA A 286 -8.37 1.85 22.69
CA ALA A 286 -8.19 2.93 23.65
C ALA A 286 -6.93 2.74 24.51
N HIS A 287 -6.58 1.49 24.84
CA HIS A 287 -5.35 1.15 25.55
C HIS A 287 -4.10 1.32 24.67
N ILE A 288 -4.14 0.90 23.40
CA ILE A 288 -3.15 1.21 22.36
C ILE A 288 -3.02 2.73 22.22
N ALA A 289 -4.14 3.47 22.19
CA ALA A 289 -4.12 4.94 22.21
C ALA A 289 -3.51 5.51 23.51
N MET A 290 -3.67 4.86 24.65
CA MET A 290 -3.05 5.23 25.94
C MET A 290 -1.55 4.91 25.97
N VAL A 291 -1.12 3.78 25.39
CA VAL A 291 0.28 3.41 25.18
C VAL A 291 0.95 4.38 24.20
N ILE A 292 0.23 4.78 23.14
CA ILE A 292 0.60 5.85 22.20
C ILE A 292 0.67 7.22 22.92
N LYS A 293 -0.19 7.49 23.92
CA LYS A 293 -0.20 8.75 24.70
C LYS A 293 0.87 8.83 25.79
N SER A 294 1.26 7.71 26.41
CA SER A 294 2.06 7.68 27.64
C SER A 294 3.46 7.07 27.49
N GLY A 295 3.81 6.57 26.30
CA GLY A 295 5.21 6.48 25.85
C GLY A 295 6.15 5.55 26.63
N SER A 296 5.67 4.50 27.32
CA SER A 296 6.59 3.63 28.08
C SER A 296 6.47 2.14 27.72
N ALA A 297 7.62 1.55 27.36
CA ALA A 297 7.87 0.10 27.33
C ALA A 297 7.61 -0.61 28.67
N GLY A 298 7.36 0.14 29.75
CA GLY A 298 6.97 -0.39 31.07
C GLY A 298 5.63 -1.12 31.12
N SER A 299 4.79 -1.00 30.08
CA SER A 299 3.44 -1.60 30.07
C SER A 299 3.32 -2.87 29.24
N ALA A 300 4.43 -3.50 28.81
CA ALA A 300 4.45 -4.79 28.10
C ALA A 300 4.10 -5.99 29.02
N HIS A 301 3.07 -5.84 29.83
CA HIS A 301 2.61 -6.81 30.79
C HIS A 301 1.10 -6.98 30.67
N LEU A 302 0.66 -7.97 29.89
CA LEU A 302 -0.42 -8.85 30.32
C LEU A 302 -0.15 -10.25 29.72
N ARG A 303 -0.31 -11.27 30.55
CA ARG A 303 -0.20 -12.69 30.17
C ARG A 303 -1.38 -13.04 29.25
N GLU A 304 -1.13 -13.99 28.34
CA GLU A 304 -1.99 -14.42 27.23
C GLU A 304 -2.23 -13.36 26.15
N LEU A 305 -1.33 -13.33 25.15
CA LEU A 305 -1.67 -12.81 23.82
C LEU A 305 -2.73 -13.75 23.20
N THR A 306 -4.01 -13.44 23.36
CA THR A 306 -5.13 -14.20 22.75
C THR A 306 -5.49 -13.73 21.34
N THR A 307 -4.50 -13.40 20.51
CA THR A 307 -4.67 -13.33 19.06
C THR A 307 -3.52 -14.04 18.38
N PRO A 308 -3.60 -15.38 18.22
CA PRO A 308 -2.67 -16.16 17.40
C PRO A 308 -2.57 -15.64 15.95
N ASP A 309 -3.61 -14.94 15.49
CA ASP A 309 -3.76 -14.41 14.12
C ASP A 309 -3.23 -12.97 13.95
N ALA A 310 -2.52 -12.41 14.94
CA ALA A 310 -1.94 -11.08 14.81
C ALA A 310 -0.80 -11.09 13.77
N VAL A 311 -1.01 -10.42 12.63
CA VAL A 311 -0.01 -10.32 11.57
C VAL A 311 0.97 -9.18 11.87
N TRP A 312 2.25 -9.52 11.87
CA TRP A 312 3.37 -8.58 12.01
C TRP A 312 3.38 -7.55 10.87
N LEU A 313 3.35 -6.25 11.22
CA LEU A 313 3.27 -5.12 10.27
C LEU A 313 4.61 -4.66 9.67
N GLY A 314 5.72 -5.36 9.95
CA GLY A 314 7.05 -5.25 9.31
C GLY A 314 7.49 -3.86 8.83
N VAL A 315 8.33 -3.17 9.60
CA VAL A 315 8.73 -1.77 9.37
C VAL A 315 9.70 -1.56 8.19
N TRP A 316 10.18 -2.62 7.54
CA TRP A 316 11.22 -2.50 6.50
C TRP A 316 10.85 -3.31 5.26
N ALA A 317 10.59 -2.63 4.15
CA ALA A 317 10.29 -3.22 2.86
C ALA A 317 11.46 -2.92 1.92
N SER A 318 12.02 -3.93 1.24
CA SER A 318 13.29 -3.74 0.53
C SER A 318 13.49 -4.70 -0.64
N VAL A 319 14.49 -4.40 -1.45
CA VAL A 319 14.96 -5.20 -2.58
C VAL A 319 16.31 -5.85 -2.29
N THR A 320 16.66 -6.91 -3.01
CA THR A 320 17.99 -7.54 -2.83
C THR A 320 19.11 -6.65 -3.36
N GLY A 321 20.31 -6.75 -2.79
CA GLY A 321 21.43 -5.85 -3.11
C GLY A 321 21.92 -5.87 -4.56
N ASP A 322 21.64 -6.95 -5.29
CA ASP A 322 21.95 -7.12 -6.71
C ASP A 322 20.84 -6.62 -7.64
N GLU A 323 19.78 -5.99 -7.10
CA GLU A 323 18.79 -5.31 -7.93
C GLU A 323 19.36 -4.00 -8.48
N PRO A 324 19.34 -3.83 -9.82
CA PRO A 324 19.78 -2.60 -10.44
C PRO A 324 18.73 -1.50 -10.26
N VAL A 325 19.19 -0.28 -10.02
CA VAL A 325 18.41 0.96 -9.94
C VAL A 325 18.94 1.96 -10.95
N ILE A 326 18.03 2.69 -11.60
CA ILE A 326 18.41 3.74 -12.55
C ILE A 326 18.58 5.05 -11.80
N ILE A 327 19.81 5.54 -11.77
CA ILE A 327 20.20 6.77 -11.08
C ILE A 327 20.83 7.76 -12.07
N GLU A 328 20.81 9.03 -11.69
CA GLU A 328 21.64 10.07 -12.27
C GLU A 328 22.60 10.56 -11.20
N GLU A 329 23.89 10.52 -11.48
CA GLU A 329 24.93 10.99 -10.58
C GLU A 329 25.84 11.96 -11.31
N ASN A 330 25.91 13.21 -10.83
CA ASN A 330 26.69 14.28 -11.47
C ASN A 330 26.36 14.45 -12.97
N GLY A 331 25.08 14.37 -13.33
CA GLY A 331 24.60 14.48 -14.71
C GLY A 331 24.86 13.24 -15.60
N MET A 332 25.38 12.15 -15.03
CA MET A 332 25.58 10.89 -15.75
C MET A 332 24.56 9.85 -15.31
N ILE A 333 23.84 9.29 -16.28
CA ILE A 333 22.93 8.17 -16.08
C ILE A 333 23.73 6.90 -15.80
N LYS A 334 23.39 6.19 -14.73
CA LYS A 334 23.97 4.90 -14.37
C LYS A 334 22.84 3.92 -14.06
N ASN A 335 22.98 2.67 -14.51
CA ASN A 335 22.17 1.55 -14.03
C ASN A 335 23.01 0.78 -13.00
N GLN A 336 22.72 0.96 -11.71
CA GLN A 336 23.63 0.58 -10.62
C GLN A 336 22.98 -0.41 -9.68
N GLU A 337 23.68 -1.48 -9.29
CA GLU A 337 23.20 -2.37 -8.22
C GLU A 337 23.10 -1.60 -6.90
N ILE A 338 21.94 -1.66 -6.24
CA ILE A 338 21.63 -0.85 -5.06
C ILE A 338 22.58 -1.14 -3.87
N GLY A 339 22.99 -2.40 -3.67
CA GLY A 339 23.93 -2.76 -2.62
C GLY A 339 25.33 -2.18 -2.85
N ARG A 340 25.75 -2.14 -4.12
CA ARG A 340 27.02 -1.49 -4.52
C ARG A 340 26.94 0.02 -4.40
N LEU A 341 25.78 0.61 -4.71
CA LEU A 341 25.53 2.04 -4.50
C LEU A 341 25.66 2.40 -3.02
N TYR A 342 24.96 1.67 -2.14
CA TYR A 342 25.02 1.89 -0.67
C TYR A 342 26.44 1.81 -0.12
N SER A 343 27.22 0.83 -0.57
CA SER A 343 28.59 0.59 -0.10
C SER A 343 29.57 1.74 -0.40
N ARG A 344 29.22 2.67 -1.31
CA ARG A 344 30.02 3.87 -1.59
C ARG A 344 29.87 4.94 -0.50
N PHE A 345 28.80 4.89 0.29
CA PHE A 345 28.46 5.90 1.28
C PHE A 345 28.52 5.39 2.72
N SER A 346 28.59 4.07 2.92
CA SER A 346 28.74 3.44 4.24
C SER A 346 29.78 2.33 4.20
N SER A 347 30.57 2.21 5.27
CA SER A 347 31.61 1.19 5.46
C SER A 347 31.05 -0.21 5.78
N GLY A 348 29.85 -0.52 5.29
CA GLY A 348 29.20 -1.83 5.41
C GLY A 348 28.29 -2.01 6.62
N LYS A 349 28.18 -1.02 7.51
CA LYS A 349 27.24 -1.05 8.65
C LYS A 349 25.79 -1.01 8.15
N SER A 350 24.95 -1.88 8.71
CA SER A 350 23.49 -1.82 8.52
C SER A 350 22.92 -0.57 9.16
N GLY A 351 21.86 -0.02 8.56
CA GLY A 351 21.19 1.19 8.98
C GLY A 351 20.92 2.17 7.83
N PRO A 352 20.29 3.31 8.13
CA PRO A 352 20.06 4.37 7.17
C PRO A 352 21.33 5.22 6.97
N VAL A 353 21.49 5.71 5.75
CA VAL A 353 22.50 6.70 5.35
C VAL A 353 21.74 7.88 4.77
N THR A 354 21.72 8.99 5.49
CA THR A 354 21.14 10.24 5.00
C THR A 354 22.10 10.92 4.04
N LEU A 355 21.59 11.36 2.91
CA LEU A 355 22.33 12.08 1.89
C LEU A 355 21.86 13.53 1.83
N GLN A 356 22.80 14.45 1.71
CA GLN A 356 22.47 15.84 1.39
C GLN A 356 22.22 15.97 -0.12
N PRO A 357 21.21 16.75 -0.57
CA PRO A 357 20.93 16.96 -1.99
C PRO A 357 22.13 17.47 -2.80
N SER A 358 23.05 18.20 -2.17
CA SER A 358 24.30 18.70 -2.76
C SER A 358 25.24 17.61 -3.29
N ARG A 359 25.00 16.34 -2.94
CA ARG A 359 25.75 15.18 -3.45
C ARG A 359 25.45 14.84 -4.91
N GLY A 360 24.40 15.41 -5.50
CA GLY A 360 24.07 15.23 -6.92
C GLY A 360 23.68 13.80 -7.29
N LEU A 361 23.13 13.02 -6.35
CA LEU A 361 22.60 11.68 -6.56
C LEU A 361 21.07 11.73 -6.66
N ASN A 362 20.57 11.41 -7.85
CA ASN A 362 19.14 11.38 -8.15
C ASN A 362 18.71 9.97 -8.59
N ALA A 363 17.45 9.60 -8.35
CA ALA A 363 16.86 8.36 -8.86
C ALA A 363 15.80 8.68 -9.93
N LEU A 364 15.67 7.81 -10.93
CA LEU A 364 14.54 7.88 -11.87
C LEU A 364 13.27 7.41 -11.16
N CYS A 365 12.22 8.21 -11.23
CA CYS A 365 10.98 8.00 -10.45
C CYS A 365 9.75 8.14 -11.35
N CYS A 366 8.62 7.64 -10.86
CA CYS A 366 7.32 7.80 -11.50
C CYS A 366 6.23 8.19 -10.50
N SER A 367 5.45 9.23 -10.80
CA SER A 367 4.34 9.67 -9.95
C SER A 367 3.10 8.78 -10.14
N PRO A 368 2.13 8.81 -9.20
CA PRO A 368 0.87 8.06 -9.33
C PRO A 368 0.09 8.36 -10.62
N GLU A 369 0.22 9.57 -11.15
CA GLU A 369 -0.42 10.04 -12.39
C GLU A 369 0.42 9.75 -13.64
N GLY A 370 1.50 8.97 -13.52
CA GLY A 370 2.37 8.59 -14.64
C GLY A 370 3.37 9.66 -15.06
N GLY A 371 3.63 10.69 -14.23
CA GLY A 371 4.73 11.63 -14.44
C GLY A 371 6.08 10.92 -14.25
N VAL A 372 7.11 11.26 -15.03
CA VAL A 372 8.46 10.68 -14.90
C VAL A 372 9.48 11.79 -14.73
N GLY A 373 10.40 11.61 -13.78
CA GLY A 373 11.46 12.57 -13.50
C GLY A 373 12.62 11.95 -12.73
N VAL A 374 13.76 12.63 -12.73
CA VAL A 374 14.87 12.32 -11.82
C VAL A 374 14.72 13.17 -10.57
N MET A 375 14.72 12.56 -9.40
CA MET A 375 14.49 13.22 -8.12
C MET A 375 15.63 12.93 -7.13
N PRO A 376 15.98 13.88 -6.23
CA PRO A 376 17.06 13.69 -5.28
C PRO A 376 16.86 12.48 -4.36
N VAL A 377 17.91 11.68 -4.21
CA VAL A 377 17.94 10.60 -3.21
C VAL A 377 18.31 11.21 -1.87
N SER A 378 17.37 11.20 -0.92
CA SER A 378 17.55 11.82 0.40
C SER A 378 18.10 10.84 1.44
N ALA A 379 17.87 9.54 1.27
CA ALA A 379 18.46 8.50 2.11
C ALA A 379 18.58 7.16 1.37
N MET A 380 19.41 6.28 1.90
CA MET A 380 19.47 4.87 1.51
C MET A 380 19.50 4.01 2.76
N THR A 381 18.88 2.85 2.72
CA THR A 381 18.82 1.95 3.88
C THR A 381 19.40 0.59 3.51
N LYS A 382 20.16 0.01 4.43
CA LYS A 382 20.60 -1.39 4.40
C LYS A 382 20.12 -2.08 5.67
N HIS A 383 19.54 -3.28 5.57
CA HIS A 383 19.30 -4.13 6.74
C HIS A 383 19.59 -5.59 6.44
N ALA A 384 20.03 -6.30 7.49
CA ALA A 384 20.12 -7.75 7.43
C ALA A 384 18.69 -8.30 7.45
N TYR A 385 18.37 -9.18 6.52
CA TYR A 385 17.07 -9.80 6.39
C TYR A 385 17.24 -11.32 6.39
N ASP A 386 16.53 -11.97 7.30
CA ASP A 386 16.40 -13.41 7.37
C ASP A 386 14.94 -13.78 7.14
N GLY A 387 14.61 -14.05 5.88
CA GLY A 387 13.24 -14.30 5.47
C GLY A 387 13.14 -14.67 4.00
N ASP A 388 11.92 -14.94 3.56
CA ASP A 388 11.66 -15.32 2.17
C ASP A 388 11.84 -14.14 1.21
N ILE A 389 12.48 -14.41 0.07
CA ILE A 389 12.64 -13.47 -1.04
C ILE A 389 11.72 -13.88 -2.18
N PHE A 390 11.02 -12.91 -2.77
CA PHE A 390 10.08 -13.12 -3.86
C PHE A 390 10.61 -12.51 -5.15
N GLU A 391 10.56 -13.24 -6.26
CA GLU A 391 10.81 -12.71 -7.61
C GLU A 391 9.48 -12.45 -8.32
N ILE A 392 9.17 -11.18 -8.58
CA ILE A 392 8.07 -10.78 -9.46
C ILE A 392 8.57 -10.90 -10.89
N ARG A 393 7.78 -11.52 -11.79
CA ARG A 393 8.06 -11.60 -13.21
C ARG A 393 6.86 -11.17 -14.04
N THR A 394 7.06 -10.26 -14.98
CA THR A 394 6.00 -9.78 -15.89
C THR A 394 5.98 -10.54 -17.23
N VAL A 395 4.96 -10.31 -18.06
CA VAL A 395 4.88 -10.87 -19.43
C VAL A 395 6.02 -10.40 -20.33
N GLY A 396 6.56 -9.19 -20.10
CA GLY A 396 7.77 -8.70 -20.78
C GLY A 396 9.05 -9.42 -20.35
N GLY A 397 8.95 -10.23 -19.29
CA GLY A 397 10.07 -10.90 -18.63
C GLY A 397 10.91 -9.97 -17.77
N PHE A 398 10.36 -8.81 -17.42
CA PHE A 398 10.96 -7.89 -16.45
C PHE A 398 10.81 -8.50 -15.05
N THR A 399 11.84 -8.33 -14.23
CA THR A 399 11.92 -8.99 -12.93
C THR A 399 12.51 -8.09 -11.86
N VAL A 400 12.02 -8.26 -10.63
CA VAL A 400 12.60 -7.67 -9.42
C VAL A 400 12.50 -8.69 -8.28
N LYS A 401 13.52 -8.75 -7.43
CA LYS A 401 13.54 -9.56 -6.21
C LYS A 401 13.37 -8.67 -4.98
N THR A 402 12.37 -9.01 -4.18
CA THR A 402 11.87 -8.17 -3.08
C THR A 402 11.54 -9.00 -1.85
N THR A 403 11.42 -8.33 -0.69
CA THR A 403 10.77 -8.90 0.49
C THR A 403 9.24 -8.94 0.28
N ALA A 404 8.54 -9.80 1.02
CA ALA A 404 7.08 -9.98 0.88
C ALA A 404 6.27 -8.67 1.02
N ASN A 405 6.71 -7.80 1.92
CA ASN A 405 6.06 -6.53 2.26
C ASN A 405 6.49 -5.35 1.36
N HIS A 406 7.45 -5.51 0.45
CA HIS A 406 7.86 -4.44 -0.46
C HIS A 406 6.79 -4.18 -1.52
N SER A 407 6.56 -2.92 -1.83
CA SER A 407 5.49 -2.48 -2.72
C SER A 407 6.00 -2.16 -4.13
N VAL A 408 5.19 -2.48 -5.12
CA VAL A 408 5.38 -2.07 -6.52
C VAL A 408 4.17 -1.27 -6.99
N GLU A 409 4.37 -0.39 -7.96
CA GLU A 409 3.28 0.41 -8.51
C GLU A 409 2.42 -0.44 -9.45
N VAL A 410 1.15 -0.59 -9.11
CA VAL A 410 0.15 -1.32 -9.89
C VAL A 410 -0.92 -0.35 -10.38
N PHE A 411 -1.25 -0.42 -11.66
CA PHE A 411 -2.33 0.38 -12.20
C PHE A 411 -3.69 -0.13 -11.74
N ASN A 412 -4.46 0.74 -11.10
CA ASN A 412 -5.83 0.46 -10.67
C ASN A 412 -6.82 0.90 -11.78
N PRO A 413 -7.56 -0.04 -12.42
CA PRO A 413 -8.51 0.29 -13.48
C PRO A 413 -9.74 1.10 -13.02
N GLU A 414 -10.04 1.12 -11.72
CA GLU A 414 -11.19 1.87 -11.17
C GLU A 414 -10.82 3.34 -10.96
N THR A 415 -9.65 3.59 -10.38
CA THR A 415 -9.16 4.95 -10.09
C THR A 415 -8.37 5.57 -11.25
N TYR A 416 -7.93 4.74 -12.20
CA TYR A 416 -7.04 5.13 -13.31
C TYR A 416 -5.69 5.69 -12.86
N ARG A 417 -5.22 5.34 -11.65
CA ARG A 417 -3.93 5.77 -11.09
C ARG A 417 -3.01 4.58 -10.82
N LEU A 418 -1.72 4.85 -10.67
CA LEU A 418 -0.77 3.90 -10.11
C LEU A 418 -0.88 3.92 -8.58
N GLU A 419 -0.99 2.73 -8.01
CA GLU A 419 -1.13 2.53 -6.57
C GLU A 419 -0.12 1.48 -6.09
N ALA A 420 0.55 1.79 -4.99
CA ALA A 420 1.46 0.87 -4.34
C ALA A 420 0.72 -0.37 -3.81
N ARG A 421 1.14 -1.56 -4.27
CA ARG A 421 0.68 -2.85 -3.73
C ARG A 421 1.86 -3.71 -3.29
N GLN A 422 1.70 -4.35 -2.13
CA GLN A 422 2.72 -5.24 -1.57
C GLN A 422 2.91 -6.49 -2.43
N THR A 423 4.14 -6.97 -2.50
CA THR A 423 4.51 -8.16 -3.29
C THR A 423 3.67 -9.39 -2.91
N SER A 424 3.40 -9.59 -1.62
CA SER A 424 2.55 -10.68 -1.11
C SER A 424 1.08 -10.61 -1.53
N SER A 425 0.58 -9.40 -1.83
CA SER A 425 -0.81 -9.17 -2.24
C SER A 425 -1.03 -9.24 -3.76
N LEU A 426 0.06 -9.29 -4.54
CA LEU A 426 -0.02 -9.33 -6.00
C LEU A 426 -0.59 -10.66 -6.49
N SER A 427 -1.39 -10.59 -7.54
CA SER A 427 -1.96 -11.74 -8.23
C SER A 427 -1.51 -11.79 -9.69
N GLY A 428 -1.55 -12.99 -10.28
CA GLY A 428 -1.32 -13.16 -11.71
C GLY A 428 -2.29 -12.30 -12.53
N GLY A 429 -1.77 -11.52 -13.48
CA GLY A 429 -2.54 -10.60 -14.31
C GLY A 429 -2.55 -9.13 -13.85
N ASP A 430 -2.15 -8.83 -12.60
CA ASP A 430 -2.03 -7.45 -12.12
C ASP A 430 -1.12 -6.61 -13.02
N LEU A 431 -1.52 -5.36 -13.30
CA LEU A 431 -0.84 -4.49 -14.25
C LEU A 431 0.22 -3.63 -13.56
N VAL A 432 1.43 -4.18 -13.41
CA VAL A 432 2.57 -3.47 -12.82
C VAL A 432 3.11 -2.44 -13.81
N ALA A 433 3.46 -1.26 -13.31
CA ALA A 433 4.08 -0.20 -14.09
C ALA A 433 5.58 -0.45 -14.31
N ALA A 434 6.04 -0.24 -15.54
CA ALA A 434 7.45 -0.22 -15.88
C ALA A 434 7.79 1.06 -16.65
N CYS A 435 8.87 1.72 -16.27
CA CYS A 435 9.35 2.91 -16.94
C CYS A 435 10.14 2.51 -18.19
N PHE A 436 9.53 2.71 -19.36
CA PHE A 436 10.17 2.38 -20.64
C PHE A 436 11.06 3.53 -21.13
N ARG A 437 10.68 4.77 -20.85
CA ARG A 437 11.49 5.95 -21.12
C ARG A 437 12.61 6.05 -20.09
N VAL A 438 13.85 5.89 -20.54
CA VAL A 438 15.05 6.12 -19.73
C VAL A 438 15.72 7.40 -20.22
N PRO A 439 16.16 8.31 -19.33
CA PRO A 439 16.90 9.51 -19.73
C PRO A 439 18.10 9.17 -20.63
N ASN A 440 18.35 10.00 -21.64
CA ASN A 440 19.42 9.80 -22.62
C ASN A 440 20.14 11.13 -22.89
N SER A 441 21.22 11.40 -22.13
CA SER A 441 21.94 12.67 -22.16
C SER A 441 22.74 12.91 -23.43
N GLN A 442 23.27 11.85 -24.06
CA GLN A 442 24.16 11.91 -25.25
C GLN A 442 25.32 12.90 -25.11
N SER A 443 25.72 13.23 -23.87
CA SER A 443 26.63 14.33 -23.54
C SER A 443 28.10 13.92 -23.57
N VAL A 444 28.41 12.62 -23.45
CA VAL A 444 29.78 12.14 -23.29
C VAL A 444 30.42 11.91 -24.66
N ARG A 445 31.14 12.93 -25.16
CA ARG A 445 31.93 12.88 -26.41
C ARG A 445 33.41 12.57 -26.17
N GLN A 446 33.92 12.90 -24.99
CA GLN A 446 35.30 12.65 -24.57
C GLN A 446 35.31 12.15 -23.13
N LEU A 447 36.32 11.36 -22.78
CA LEU A 447 36.54 10.83 -21.44
C LEU A 447 37.93 11.20 -20.95
N ASN A 448 37.99 11.86 -19.80
CA ASN A 448 39.23 12.03 -19.05
C ASN A 448 39.41 10.81 -18.12
N LEU A 449 40.34 9.93 -18.47
CA LEU A 449 40.66 8.71 -17.72
C LEU A 449 41.28 9.01 -16.35
N ALA A 450 42.00 10.12 -16.19
CA ALA A 450 42.54 10.53 -14.90
C ALA A 450 41.40 10.91 -13.93
N GLN A 451 40.41 11.67 -14.42
CA GLN A 451 39.19 11.98 -13.67
C GLN A 451 38.38 10.71 -13.35
N LEU A 452 38.23 9.82 -14.32
CA LEU A 452 37.51 8.57 -14.14
C LEU A 452 38.15 7.70 -13.05
N ILE A 453 39.47 7.54 -13.07
CA ILE A 453 40.22 6.79 -12.03
C ILE A 453 40.09 7.48 -10.68
N ALA A 454 40.23 8.81 -10.62
CA ALA A 454 40.11 9.56 -9.38
C ALA A 454 38.73 9.42 -8.72
N THR A 455 37.68 9.25 -9.53
CA THR A 455 36.29 9.17 -9.08
C THR A 455 35.88 7.74 -8.74
N GLU A 456 36.21 6.78 -9.61
CA GLU A 456 35.67 5.42 -9.56
C GLU A 456 36.63 4.42 -8.87
N CYS A 457 37.94 4.68 -8.88
CA CYS A 457 38.95 3.81 -8.25
C CYS A 457 40.21 4.56 -7.76
N PRO A 458 40.06 5.55 -6.87
CA PRO A 458 41.16 6.41 -6.41
C PRO A 458 42.31 5.64 -5.78
N GLU A 459 42.07 4.43 -5.26
CA GLU A 459 43.10 3.57 -4.66
C GLU A 459 44.15 3.08 -5.68
N GLU A 460 43.81 3.05 -6.98
CA GLU A 460 44.76 2.68 -8.03
C GLU A 460 45.68 3.83 -8.44
N ALA A 461 45.29 5.08 -8.18
CA ALA A 461 46.03 6.28 -8.59
C ALA A 461 47.46 6.35 -8.02
N GLY A 462 47.72 5.70 -6.88
CA GLY A 462 49.05 5.64 -6.26
C GLY A 462 50.07 4.79 -7.03
N LYS A 463 49.62 3.98 -7.99
CA LYS A 463 50.45 3.11 -8.84
C LYS A 463 50.67 3.69 -10.24
N ILE A 464 49.91 4.72 -10.60
CA ILE A 464 49.84 5.30 -11.94
C ILE A 464 50.63 6.61 -11.97
N PHE A 465 51.45 6.77 -12.99
CA PHE A 465 52.26 7.96 -13.27
C PHE A 465 51.65 8.74 -14.43
N VAL A 466 51.75 10.05 -14.36
CA VAL A 466 51.32 10.99 -15.41
C VAL A 466 52.56 11.47 -16.15
N GLU A 467 52.49 11.51 -17.48
CA GLU A 467 53.56 11.97 -18.37
C GLU A 467 53.04 12.98 -19.40
N GLY A 468 53.91 13.90 -19.82
CA GLY A 468 53.58 15.00 -20.73
C GLY A 468 53.78 16.36 -20.07
N GLU A 469 53.50 17.42 -20.82
CA GLU A 469 53.72 18.83 -20.42
C GLU A 469 53.06 19.16 -19.06
N GLN A 470 51.79 18.80 -18.87
CA GLN A 470 51.09 19.02 -17.59
C GLN A 470 51.73 18.29 -16.40
N ALA A 471 52.48 17.21 -16.62
CA ALA A 471 53.23 16.54 -15.56
C ALA A 471 54.45 17.37 -15.13
N GLU A 472 55.11 18.03 -16.07
CA GLU A 472 56.26 18.91 -15.81
C GLU A 472 55.82 20.20 -15.11
N GLU A 473 54.75 20.82 -15.61
CA GLU A 473 54.11 21.97 -14.97
C GLU A 473 53.71 21.67 -13.52
N PHE A 474 53.09 20.51 -13.29
CA PHE A 474 52.68 20.11 -11.96
C PHE A 474 53.88 19.83 -11.04
N CYS A 475 54.96 19.24 -11.56
CA CYS A 475 56.21 19.11 -10.80
C CYS A 475 56.80 20.46 -10.41
N ASN A 476 56.79 21.44 -11.31
CA ASN A 476 57.29 22.79 -11.05
C ASN A 476 56.42 23.52 -10.03
N PHE A 477 55.10 23.40 -10.13
CA PHE A 477 54.15 23.89 -9.14
C PHE A 477 54.40 23.30 -7.74
N LEU A 478 54.63 21.98 -7.63
CA LEU A 478 54.94 21.37 -6.34
C LEU A 478 56.26 21.88 -5.75
N ARG A 479 57.27 22.13 -6.60
CA ARG A 479 58.58 22.69 -6.19
C ARG A 479 58.49 24.15 -5.74
N SER A 480 57.60 24.95 -6.33
CA SER A 480 57.38 26.33 -5.89
C SER A 480 56.53 26.41 -4.63
N LYS A 481 55.61 25.46 -4.43
CA LYS A 481 54.69 25.45 -3.29
C LYS A 481 55.28 24.84 -2.01
N TYR A 482 56.17 23.85 -2.11
CA TYR A 482 56.63 23.06 -0.96
C TYR A 482 58.16 23.02 -0.84
N ASP A 483 58.65 23.02 0.40
CA ASP A 483 60.06 22.83 0.70
C ASP A 483 60.57 21.40 0.35
N LYS A 484 61.89 21.22 0.34
CA LYS A 484 62.52 19.93 0.02
C LYS A 484 62.16 18.81 1.00
N VAL A 485 61.88 19.12 2.27
CA VAL A 485 61.56 18.12 3.31
C VAL A 485 60.18 17.53 3.04
N ARG A 486 59.18 18.39 2.83
CA ARG A 486 57.81 17.99 2.52
C ARG A 486 57.72 17.29 1.17
N LEU A 487 58.45 17.76 0.16
CA LEU A 487 58.56 17.06 -1.13
C LEU A 487 59.13 15.65 -0.99
N ARG A 488 60.16 15.46 -0.15
CA ARG A 488 60.76 14.13 0.08
C ARG A 488 59.82 13.18 0.81
N ARG A 489 59.02 13.69 1.75
CA ARG A 489 58.03 12.91 2.50
C ARG A 489 56.80 12.55 1.65
N ASP A 490 56.20 13.53 0.99
CA ASP A 490 54.85 13.42 0.44
C ASP A 490 54.84 13.20 -1.09
N PHE A 491 55.89 13.63 -1.79
CA PHE A 491 55.97 13.69 -3.26
C PHE A 491 57.31 13.13 -3.80
N TYR A 492 57.88 12.12 -3.14
CA TYR A 492 59.23 11.59 -3.40
C TYR A 492 59.56 11.34 -4.89
N GLN A 493 58.59 10.91 -5.70
CA GLN A 493 58.84 10.63 -7.13
C GLN A 493 59.11 11.91 -7.96
N VAL A 494 58.61 13.07 -7.52
CA VAL A 494 58.89 14.38 -8.15
C VAL A 494 60.36 14.75 -7.99
N LEU A 495 60.94 14.51 -6.81
CA LEU A 495 62.37 14.76 -6.57
C LEU A 495 63.27 13.74 -7.27
N LYS A 496 62.89 12.45 -7.25
CA LYS A 496 63.75 11.38 -7.75
C LYS A 496 63.82 11.32 -9.27
N ARG A 497 62.69 11.56 -9.96
CA ARG A 497 62.53 11.20 -11.39
C ARG A 497 61.75 12.21 -12.20
N ASN A 498 61.33 13.34 -11.62
CA ASN A 498 60.43 14.29 -12.26
C ASN A 498 59.14 13.62 -12.80
N ALA A 499 58.64 12.59 -12.11
CA ALA A 499 57.53 11.76 -12.58
C ALA A 499 56.42 11.72 -11.51
N PRO A 500 55.41 12.59 -11.61
CA PRO A 500 54.35 12.68 -10.61
C PRO A 500 53.37 11.51 -10.73
N LYS A 501 52.90 11.01 -9.59
CA LYS A 501 51.83 10.00 -9.53
C LYS A 501 50.47 10.67 -9.68
N LEU A 502 49.50 9.98 -10.26
CA LEU A 502 48.12 10.48 -10.36
C LEU A 502 47.52 10.81 -8.98
N SER A 503 47.87 10.03 -7.95
CA SER A 503 47.46 10.32 -6.56
C SER A 503 47.92 11.69 -6.04
N TYR A 504 49.00 12.26 -6.60
CA TYR A 504 49.49 13.59 -6.24
C TYR A 504 48.57 14.69 -6.80
N PHE A 505 48.12 14.54 -8.04
CA PHE A 505 47.15 15.44 -8.66
C PHE A 505 45.82 15.44 -7.92
N ILE A 506 45.33 14.25 -7.52
CA ILE A 506 44.12 14.10 -6.70
C ILE A 506 44.26 14.86 -5.38
N ARG A 507 45.40 14.68 -4.68
CA ARG A 507 45.67 15.33 -3.39
C ARG A 507 45.67 16.86 -3.49
N GLU A 508 46.17 17.40 -4.58
CA GLU A 508 46.21 18.86 -4.80
C GLU A 508 44.94 19.41 -5.48
N GLY A 509 43.98 18.55 -5.84
CA GLY A 509 42.75 18.97 -6.52
C GLY A 509 42.97 19.52 -7.94
N ARG A 510 44.04 19.10 -8.62
CA ARG A 510 44.43 19.60 -9.96
C ARG A 510 44.58 18.44 -10.94
N LEU A 511 43.48 17.79 -11.34
CA LEU A 511 43.57 16.62 -12.22
C LEU A 511 44.04 17.01 -13.63
N PRO A 512 44.93 16.21 -14.25
CA PRO A 512 45.44 16.50 -15.59
C PRO A 512 44.35 16.21 -16.65
N SER A 513 44.39 16.97 -17.74
CA SER A 513 43.53 16.81 -18.93
C SER A 513 44.28 16.39 -20.18
N GLN A 514 45.60 16.49 -20.20
CA GLN A 514 46.45 16.16 -21.34
C GLN A 514 47.64 15.31 -20.92
N GLY A 515 48.22 14.59 -21.88
CA GLY A 515 49.34 13.68 -21.67
C GLY A 515 48.91 12.22 -21.59
N THR A 516 49.72 11.39 -20.94
CA THR A 516 49.50 9.93 -20.86
C THR A 516 49.62 9.40 -19.44
N LEU A 517 48.98 8.26 -19.20
CA LEU A 517 49.05 7.47 -17.99
C LEU A 517 49.91 6.23 -18.23
N ARG A 518 50.77 5.91 -17.26
CA ARG A 518 51.53 4.65 -17.27
C ARG A 518 51.64 4.00 -15.90
N LEU A 519 51.88 2.70 -15.89
CA LEU A 519 52.36 1.99 -14.71
C LEU A 519 53.89 2.01 -14.64
N ARG A 520 54.43 1.84 -13.43
CA ARG A 520 55.87 1.75 -13.21
C ARG A 520 56.48 0.63 -14.07
N SER A 521 57.55 0.96 -14.79
CA SER A 521 58.29 0.03 -15.67
C SER A 521 57.48 -0.58 -16.82
N SER A 522 56.26 -0.11 -17.08
CA SER A 522 55.47 -0.51 -18.25
C SER A 522 55.93 0.28 -19.48
N ARG A 523 56.03 -0.40 -20.63
CA ARG A 523 56.20 0.25 -21.94
C ARG A 523 54.88 0.73 -22.55
N ASN A 524 53.74 0.24 -22.05
CA ASN A 524 52.42 0.66 -22.50
C ASN A 524 52.00 1.93 -21.76
N VAL A 525 51.61 2.93 -22.54
CA VAL A 525 51.02 4.19 -22.11
C VAL A 525 49.57 4.26 -22.62
N VAL A 526 48.71 4.98 -21.91
CA VAL A 526 47.32 5.22 -22.31
C VAL A 526 47.08 6.73 -22.30
N PRO A 527 46.49 7.34 -23.33
CA PRO A 527 46.19 8.77 -23.32
C PRO A 527 45.25 9.15 -22.16
N ILE A 528 45.45 10.33 -21.55
CA ILE A 528 44.58 10.82 -20.47
C ILE A 528 43.18 11.10 -20.99
N THR A 529 43.08 11.72 -22.17
CA THR A 529 41.80 12.04 -22.81
C THR A 529 41.61 11.14 -24.02
N ILE A 530 40.46 10.46 -24.07
CA ILE A 530 40.04 9.62 -25.20
C ILE A 530 38.73 10.13 -25.78
N ASP A 531 38.61 10.08 -27.10
CA ASP A 531 37.35 10.35 -27.79
C ASP A 531 36.41 9.15 -27.68
N VAL A 532 35.14 9.44 -27.40
CA VAL A 532 34.07 8.44 -27.39
C VAL A 532 33.53 8.31 -28.81
N THR A 533 34.28 7.59 -29.64
CA THR A 533 33.96 7.32 -31.04
C THR A 533 33.17 6.03 -31.24
N GLU A 534 32.68 5.82 -32.46
CA GLU A 534 32.09 4.57 -32.91
C GLU A 534 33.01 3.37 -32.68
N GLU A 535 34.31 3.47 -32.98
CA GLU A 535 35.26 2.39 -32.76
C GLU A 535 35.49 2.10 -31.28
N PHE A 536 35.49 3.12 -30.43
CA PHE A 536 35.54 2.94 -28.97
C PHE A 536 34.30 2.19 -28.46
N GLY A 537 33.11 2.61 -28.91
CA GLY A 537 31.85 1.92 -28.61
C GLY A 537 31.87 0.46 -29.04
N ARG A 538 32.25 0.20 -30.30
CA ARG A 538 32.34 -1.16 -30.87
C ARG A 538 33.34 -2.04 -30.12
N LEU A 539 34.49 -1.51 -29.73
CA LEU A 539 35.49 -2.23 -28.94
C LEU A 539 34.94 -2.66 -27.57
N LEU A 540 34.24 -1.77 -26.87
CA LEU A 540 33.58 -2.11 -25.61
C LEU A 540 32.46 -3.13 -25.82
N GLY A 541 31.77 -3.09 -26.96
CA GLY A 541 30.80 -4.10 -27.37
C GLY A 541 31.42 -5.49 -27.53
N TYR A 542 32.54 -5.59 -28.27
CA TYR A 542 33.29 -6.84 -28.36
C TYR A 542 33.77 -7.31 -26.98
N HIS A 543 34.19 -6.39 -26.11
CA HIS A 543 34.60 -6.75 -24.75
C HIS A 543 33.42 -7.32 -23.93
N ALA A 544 32.23 -6.74 -24.06
CA ALA A 544 31.04 -7.25 -23.37
C ALA A 544 30.67 -8.67 -23.83
N ALA A 545 30.82 -9.00 -25.11
CA ALA A 545 30.61 -10.35 -25.63
C ALA A 545 31.80 -11.29 -25.32
N GLU A 546 32.95 -11.02 -25.92
CA GLU A 546 34.12 -11.92 -26.01
C GLU A 546 35.27 -11.57 -25.07
N GLY A 547 35.16 -10.45 -24.34
CA GLY A 547 36.23 -9.94 -23.52
C GLY A 547 36.56 -10.78 -22.29
N ASN A 548 37.85 -10.97 -22.05
CA ASN A 548 38.42 -11.55 -20.84
C ASN A 548 39.51 -10.62 -20.29
N LEU A 549 39.45 -10.35 -18.98
CA LEU A 549 40.46 -9.58 -18.26
C LEU A 549 41.29 -10.56 -17.42
N GLU A 550 42.21 -11.25 -18.10
CA GLU A 550 43.00 -12.33 -17.51
C GLU A 550 43.89 -11.81 -16.37
N ARG A 551 43.87 -12.47 -15.20
CA ARG A 551 44.80 -12.19 -14.08
C ARG A 551 46.00 -13.13 -14.16
N HIS A 552 47.01 -12.78 -14.94
CA HIS A 552 48.29 -13.51 -14.94
C HIS A 552 49.21 -13.10 -13.80
N SER A 553 50.06 -14.04 -13.35
CA SER A 553 51.17 -13.80 -12.43
C SER A 553 52.19 -12.76 -12.93
N ARG A 554 52.25 -12.52 -14.25
CA ARG A 554 53.14 -11.53 -14.91
C ARG A 554 52.44 -10.22 -15.31
N GLY A 555 51.19 -10.00 -14.88
CA GLY A 555 50.41 -8.78 -15.16
C GLY A 555 49.18 -9.05 -16.03
N GLY A 556 48.03 -8.50 -15.65
CA GLY A 556 46.77 -8.63 -16.40
C GLY A 556 46.78 -7.89 -17.73
N LEU A 557 45.93 -8.32 -18.68
CA LEU A 557 45.80 -7.73 -20.02
C LEU A 557 44.34 -7.81 -20.51
N CYS A 558 44.02 -7.08 -21.58
CA CYS A 558 42.74 -7.22 -22.27
C CYS A 558 42.86 -8.27 -23.37
N GLU A 559 42.00 -9.28 -23.34
CA GLU A 559 41.90 -10.31 -24.37
C GLU A 559 40.47 -10.34 -24.95
N LEU A 560 40.34 -10.49 -26.26
CA LEU A 560 39.08 -10.82 -26.95
C LEU A 560 39.29 -12.15 -27.66
N THR A 561 38.36 -13.08 -27.50
CA THR A 561 38.44 -14.41 -28.10
C THR A 561 37.40 -14.55 -29.21
N PHE A 562 37.83 -14.99 -30.39
CA PHE A 562 36.94 -15.20 -31.54
C PHE A 562 37.11 -16.62 -32.09
N GLY A 563 36.10 -17.11 -32.82
CA GLY A 563 36.21 -18.35 -33.59
C GLY A 563 37.20 -18.22 -34.76
N ASN A 564 37.73 -19.35 -35.25
CA ASN A 564 38.67 -19.35 -36.37
C ASN A 564 38.07 -18.77 -37.67
N GLU A 565 36.76 -18.90 -37.87
CA GLU A 565 36.06 -18.37 -39.05
C GLU A 565 35.76 -16.86 -38.96
N GLU A 566 36.09 -16.21 -37.84
CA GLU A 566 35.72 -14.82 -37.54
C GLU A 566 36.86 -13.83 -37.77
N GLU A 567 37.78 -14.13 -38.70
CA GLU A 567 38.94 -13.27 -39.00
C GLU A 567 38.57 -11.82 -39.37
N GLY A 568 37.38 -11.62 -39.94
CA GLY A 568 36.84 -10.28 -40.20
C GLY A 568 36.63 -9.47 -38.92
N TYR A 569 36.13 -10.09 -37.85
CA TYR A 569 35.93 -9.46 -36.54
C TYR A 569 37.26 -9.23 -35.82
N VAL A 570 38.23 -10.13 -35.98
CA VAL A 570 39.60 -9.94 -35.47
C VAL A 570 40.24 -8.69 -36.08
N ARG A 571 40.19 -8.53 -37.41
CA ARG A 571 40.71 -7.34 -38.11
C ARG A 571 40.01 -6.05 -37.65
N ASP A 572 38.69 -6.11 -37.48
CA ASP A 572 37.88 -5.00 -36.99
C ASP A 572 38.25 -4.61 -35.56
N ALA A 573 38.39 -5.59 -34.65
CA ALA A 573 38.77 -5.37 -33.26
C ALA A 573 40.17 -4.74 -33.14
N ILE A 574 41.16 -5.20 -33.92
CA ILE A 574 42.50 -4.61 -33.97
C ILE A 574 42.43 -3.14 -34.40
N ARG A 575 41.64 -2.84 -35.44
CA ARG A 575 41.43 -1.46 -35.91
C ARG A 575 40.81 -0.60 -34.81
N CYS A 576 39.83 -1.13 -34.08
CA CYS A 576 39.19 -0.40 -32.99
C CYS A 576 40.17 -0.15 -31.82
N VAL A 577 41.00 -1.11 -31.44
CA VAL A 577 42.05 -0.93 -30.42
C VAL A 577 43.02 0.18 -30.82
N ASN A 578 43.46 0.17 -32.09
CA ASN A 578 44.40 1.17 -32.60
C ASN A 578 43.78 2.57 -32.60
N LYS A 579 42.56 2.72 -33.11
CA LYS A 579 41.90 4.04 -33.15
C LYS A 579 41.52 4.57 -31.77
N ALA A 580 41.02 3.72 -30.87
CA ALA A 580 40.51 4.16 -29.58
C ALA A 580 41.61 4.52 -28.57
N PHE A 581 42.75 3.83 -28.61
CA PHE A 581 43.80 3.97 -27.59
C PHE A 581 45.21 4.18 -28.14
N THR A 582 45.38 4.27 -29.47
CA THR A 582 46.70 4.33 -30.14
C THR A 582 47.64 3.18 -29.74
N LEU A 583 47.06 2.02 -29.39
CA LEU A 583 47.77 0.82 -28.98
C LEU A 583 47.88 -0.19 -30.12
N LYS A 584 48.95 -0.99 -30.08
CA LYS A 584 49.09 -2.18 -30.92
C LYS A 584 48.44 -3.39 -30.23
N ALA A 585 47.67 -4.16 -30.99
CA ALA A 585 47.15 -5.45 -30.57
C ALA A 585 48.00 -6.59 -31.16
N THR A 586 48.02 -7.73 -30.49
CA THR A 586 48.68 -8.96 -30.95
C THR A 586 47.65 -10.07 -31.09
N VAL A 587 47.78 -10.91 -32.13
CA VAL A 587 46.88 -12.05 -32.33
C VAL A 587 47.61 -13.33 -31.97
N ARG A 588 46.96 -14.20 -31.20
CA ARG A 588 47.44 -15.55 -30.92
C ARG A 588 46.44 -16.56 -31.47
N ALA A 589 46.87 -17.33 -32.47
CA ALA A 589 46.11 -18.46 -32.97
C ALA A 589 46.23 -19.65 -32.00
N ARG A 590 45.10 -20.30 -31.73
CA ARG A 590 44.99 -21.56 -30.98
C ARG A 590 44.17 -22.55 -31.82
N LYS A 591 44.09 -23.81 -31.39
CA LYS A 591 43.45 -24.91 -32.14
C LYS A 591 42.07 -24.52 -32.73
N ASN A 592 41.20 -23.90 -31.94
CA ASN A 592 39.82 -23.57 -32.34
C ASN A 592 39.43 -22.09 -32.09
N ARG A 593 40.41 -21.20 -31.88
CA ARG A 593 40.12 -19.78 -31.57
C ARG A 593 41.28 -18.83 -31.90
N LEU A 594 40.93 -17.57 -32.08
CA LEU A 594 41.84 -16.44 -32.29
C LEU A 594 41.74 -15.48 -31.10
N ASP A 595 42.84 -15.30 -30.36
CA ASP A 595 42.88 -14.43 -29.17
C ASP A 595 43.57 -13.10 -29.52
N VAL A 596 42.83 -11.98 -29.47
CA VAL A 596 43.35 -10.61 -29.67
C VAL A 596 43.73 -10.01 -28.32
N ARG A 597 45.02 -9.72 -28.11
CA ARG A 597 45.57 -9.21 -26.84
C ARG A 597 46.10 -7.79 -26.95
N TYR A 598 45.73 -6.92 -26.00
CA TYR A 598 46.12 -5.51 -25.98
C TYR A 598 46.12 -4.91 -24.55
N GLY A 599 46.58 -3.66 -24.41
CA GLY A 599 46.31 -2.82 -23.24
C GLY A 599 47.09 -3.09 -21.95
N ALA A 600 47.67 -4.28 -21.79
CA ALA A 600 48.40 -4.72 -20.60
C ALA A 600 47.69 -4.38 -19.28
N LYS A 601 48.44 -4.21 -18.19
CA LYS A 601 47.87 -4.12 -16.83
C LYS A 601 47.10 -2.82 -16.58
N LEU A 602 47.54 -1.72 -17.19
CA LEU A 602 46.88 -0.42 -16.99
C LEU A 602 45.48 -0.44 -17.61
N LEU A 603 45.35 -0.80 -18.89
CA LEU A 603 44.06 -0.76 -19.56
C LEU A 603 43.09 -1.80 -19.00
N SER A 604 43.57 -3.00 -18.64
CA SER A 604 42.72 -3.99 -17.97
C SER A 604 42.21 -3.51 -16.61
N THR A 605 43.00 -2.71 -15.88
CA THR A 605 42.56 -2.07 -14.63
C THR A 605 41.53 -0.98 -14.91
N ILE A 606 41.74 -0.15 -15.93
CA ILE A 606 40.77 0.88 -16.35
C ILE A 606 39.44 0.23 -16.74
N TYR A 607 39.45 -0.81 -17.57
CA TYR A 607 38.23 -1.54 -17.96
C TYR A 607 37.49 -2.11 -16.74
N ALA A 608 38.20 -2.86 -15.89
CA ALA A 608 37.59 -3.53 -14.75
C ALA A 608 37.09 -2.58 -13.67
N LYS A 609 37.87 -1.55 -13.33
CA LYS A 609 37.66 -0.73 -12.12
C LYS A 609 37.19 0.70 -12.39
N ALA A 610 37.53 1.29 -13.53
CA ALA A 610 37.16 2.66 -13.84
C ALA A 610 35.91 2.70 -14.73
N LEU A 611 35.85 1.83 -15.74
CA LEU A 611 34.69 1.65 -16.63
C LEU A 611 33.71 0.57 -16.14
N HIS A 612 34.09 -0.18 -15.11
CA HIS A 612 33.28 -1.25 -14.51
C HIS A 612 32.81 -2.32 -15.49
N THR A 613 33.59 -2.71 -16.51
CA THR A 613 33.15 -3.71 -17.51
C THR A 613 32.94 -5.12 -16.95
N GLY A 614 33.41 -5.39 -15.73
CA GLY A 614 33.39 -6.71 -15.09
C GLY A 614 34.63 -7.55 -15.41
N LEU A 615 35.01 -8.45 -14.48
CA LEU A 615 36.18 -9.33 -14.63
C LEU A 615 35.82 -10.71 -15.20
N ARG A 616 34.69 -11.29 -14.76
CA ARG A 616 34.21 -12.61 -15.19
C ARG A 616 32.92 -12.46 -15.97
N ALA A 617 32.55 -13.49 -16.74
CA ALA A 617 31.30 -13.51 -17.51
C ALA A 617 30.04 -13.15 -16.68
N ARG A 618 29.98 -13.57 -15.41
CA ARG A 618 28.86 -13.29 -14.49
C ARG A 618 28.83 -11.85 -13.96
N ASP A 619 29.98 -11.16 -14.00
CA ASP A 619 30.17 -9.79 -13.49
C ASP A 619 30.15 -8.77 -14.63
N LYS A 620 30.08 -9.22 -15.88
CA LYS A 620 30.07 -8.34 -17.06
C LYS A 620 28.89 -7.39 -16.99
N GLN A 621 29.07 -6.17 -17.48
CA GLN A 621 28.03 -5.15 -17.50
C GLN A 621 28.35 -4.09 -18.56
N VAL A 622 27.37 -3.26 -18.92
CA VAL A 622 27.63 -2.15 -19.84
C VAL A 622 28.31 -1.03 -19.06
N PRO A 623 29.46 -0.51 -19.53
CA PRO A 623 30.10 0.64 -18.91
C PRO A 623 29.15 1.83 -18.87
N PHE A 624 29.04 2.50 -17.72
CA PHE A 624 28.07 3.58 -17.54
C PHE A 624 28.25 4.75 -18.54
N VAL A 625 29.47 4.93 -19.05
CA VAL A 625 29.79 5.89 -20.10
C VAL A 625 28.96 5.65 -21.37
N MET A 626 28.57 4.41 -21.68
CA MET A 626 27.75 4.08 -22.84
C MET A 626 26.30 4.54 -22.69
N PHE A 627 25.76 4.63 -21.47
CA PHE A 627 24.41 5.19 -21.27
C PHE A 627 24.36 6.69 -21.57
N ASN A 628 25.51 7.37 -21.58
CA ASN A 628 25.64 8.81 -21.77
C ASN A 628 26.33 9.18 -23.11
N ALA A 629 26.79 8.18 -23.86
CA ALA A 629 27.41 8.36 -25.17
C ALA A 629 26.37 8.77 -26.24
N PRO A 630 26.79 9.30 -27.39
CA PRO A 630 25.90 9.56 -28.53
C PRO A 630 25.23 8.28 -29.03
N ASN A 631 24.02 8.39 -29.57
CA ASN A 631 23.27 7.22 -30.05
C ASN A 631 24.04 6.37 -31.07
N GLU A 632 24.78 6.98 -32.00
CA GLU A 632 25.59 6.23 -32.98
C GLU A 632 26.67 5.36 -32.30
N VAL A 633 27.31 5.86 -31.24
CA VAL A 633 28.28 5.08 -30.46
C VAL A 633 27.60 3.93 -29.71
N LYS A 634 26.38 4.14 -29.19
CA LYS A 634 25.59 3.08 -28.55
C LYS A 634 25.19 1.98 -29.53
N LYS A 635 24.82 2.35 -30.76
CA LYS A 635 24.54 1.39 -31.85
C LYS A 635 25.78 0.56 -32.14
N GLU A 636 26.95 1.17 -32.18
CA GLU A 636 28.21 0.47 -32.42
C GLU A 636 28.64 -0.44 -31.26
N PHE A 637 28.36 -0.04 -30.01
CA PHE A 637 28.48 -0.94 -28.86
C PHE A 637 27.59 -2.19 -29.03
N LEU A 638 26.33 -2.01 -29.42
CA LEU A 638 25.43 -3.14 -29.69
C LEU A 638 25.91 -3.98 -30.89
N ARG A 639 26.41 -3.35 -31.97
CA ARG A 639 26.99 -4.05 -33.12
C ARG A 639 28.14 -4.96 -32.68
N GLY A 640 29.04 -4.46 -31.83
CA GLY A 640 30.11 -5.26 -31.23
C GLY A 640 29.59 -6.43 -30.39
N CYS A 641 28.56 -6.20 -29.57
CA CYS A 641 27.93 -7.26 -28.76
C CYS A 641 27.32 -8.36 -29.65
N PHE A 642 26.55 -7.99 -30.67
CA PHE A 642 25.89 -8.93 -31.57
C PHE A 642 26.89 -9.69 -32.45
N ARG A 643 28.00 -9.08 -32.85
CA ARG A 643 29.02 -9.80 -33.63
C ARG A 643 29.70 -10.90 -32.81
N GLY A 644 29.89 -10.72 -31.50
CA GLY A 644 30.46 -11.75 -30.62
C GLY A 644 29.45 -12.82 -30.21
N ASP A 645 28.30 -12.43 -29.64
CA ASP A 645 27.41 -13.38 -28.94
C ASP A 645 25.97 -13.38 -29.49
N ARG A 646 25.81 -13.28 -30.82
CA ARG A 646 24.46 -13.30 -31.44
C ARG A 646 23.81 -14.67 -31.31
N MET A 647 22.52 -14.61 -30.98
CA MET A 647 21.56 -15.66 -31.29
C MET A 647 20.56 -15.13 -32.32
N VAL A 648 20.49 -15.79 -33.48
CA VAL A 648 19.52 -15.49 -34.53
C VAL A 648 18.62 -16.70 -34.71
N ASN A 649 17.32 -16.54 -34.42
CA ASN A 649 16.32 -17.55 -34.77
C ASN A 649 15.88 -17.31 -36.21
N TYR A 650 16.23 -18.19 -37.15
CA TYR A 650 15.79 -18.08 -38.54
C TYR A 650 14.39 -18.67 -38.72
N ASP A 651 13.36 -17.94 -38.29
CA ASP A 651 11.96 -18.26 -38.51
C ASP A 651 11.18 -17.03 -39.05
N LYS A 652 9.85 -17.17 -39.21
CA LYS A 652 8.93 -16.08 -39.58
C LYS A 652 9.04 -14.83 -38.68
N TRP A 653 9.56 -14.99 -37.46
CA TRP A 653 9.62 -13.97 -36.43
C TRP A 653 11.06 -13.65 -36.02
N THR A 654 12.05 -13.80 -36.91
CA THR A 654 13.47 -13.66 -36.57
C THR A 654 13.73 -12.49 -35.64
N ARG A 655 14.20 -12.82 -34.44
CA ARG A 655 14.59 -11.85 -33.43
C ARG A 655 16.08 -11.90 -33.21
N LEU A 656 16.67 -10.72 -33.17
CA LEU A 656 18.05 -10.54 -32.78
C LEU A 656 18.14 -10.62 -31.25
N SER A 657 18.90 -11.57 -30.74
CA SER A 657 19.00 -11.82 -29.29
C SER A 657 20.45 -11.95 -28.84
N LEU A 658 20.71 -11.54 -27.59
CA LEU A 658 21.98 -11.73 -26.89
C LEU A 658 21.76 -12.68 -25.71
N LYS A 659 22.71 -13.57 -25.45
CA LYS A 659 22.69 -14.45 -24.30
C LYS A 659 23.76 -13.99 -23.31
N THR A 660 23.51 -14.07 -22.02
CA THR A 660 24.53 -13.76 -21.01
C THR A 660 24.20 -14.42 -19.68
N VAL A 661 25.22 -14.88 -18.95
CA VAL A 661 25.05 -15.35 -17.57
C VAL A 661 25.05 -14.20 -16.55
N SER A 662 25.40 -12.98 -16.96
CA SER A 662 25.34 -11.79 -16.11
C SER A 662 23.94 -11.21 -16.10
N ARG A 663 23.29 -11.26 -14.93
CA ARG A 663 22.02 -10.56 -14.71
C ARG A 663 22.17 -9.06 -14.95
N LYS A 664 23.28 -8.48 -14.49
CA LYS A 664 23.57 -7.05 -14.65
C LYS A 664 23.71 -6.65 -16.11
N LEU A 665 24.45 -7.41 -16.93
CA LEU A 665 24.57 -7.15 -18.38
C LEU A 665 23.20 -7.25 -19.06
N SER A 666 22.37 -8.23 -18.68
CA SER A 666 21.02 -8.36 -19.25
C SER A 666 20.13 -7.15 -18.95
N SER A 667 20.23 -6.60 -17.74
CA SER A 667 19.53 -5.37 -17.35
C SER A 667 20.06 -4.17 -18.14
N ASP A 668 21.38 -4.05 -18.24
CA ASP A 668 22.01 -2.91 -18.90
C ASP A 668 21.75 -2.87 -20.40
N LEU A 669 21.81 -4.02 -21.08
CA LEU A 669 21.44 -4.13 -22.49
C LEU A 669 19.98 -3.71 -22.70
N THR A 670 19.10 -4.07 -21.78
CA THR A 670 17.69 -3.65 -21.81
C THR A 670 17.56 -2.13 -21.68
N VAL A 671 18.32 -1.50 -20.78
CA VAL A 671 18.36 -0.03 -20.63
C VAL A 671 18.92 0.63 -21.90
N LEU A 672 20.02 0.13 -22.45
CA LEU A 672 20.66 0.68 -23.63
C LEU A 672 19.77 0.60 -24.88
N LEU A 673 19.10 -0.53 -25.09
CA LEU A 673 18.12 -0.72 -26.16
C LEU A 673 16.96 0.27 -26.03
N ARG A 674 16.47 0.53 -24.81
CA ARG A 674 15.40 1.51 -24.58
C ARG A 674 15.82 2.95 -24.85
N GLN A 675 17.05 3.33 -24.49
CA GLN A 675 17.57 4.67 -24.81
C GLN A 675 17.65 4.93 -26.32
N LEU A 676 17.83 3.86 -27.11
CA LEU A 676 17.76 3.89 -28.58
C LEU A 676 16.32 3.81 -29.12
N GLY A 677 15.32 3.61 -28.26
CA GLY A 677 13.91 3.49 -28.62
C GLY A 677 13.48 2.06 -29.01
N CYS A 678 14.37 1.08 -28.92
CA CYS A 678 14.07 -0.32 -29.22
C CYS A 678 13.20 -0.95 -28.12
N VAL A 679 12.55 -2.07 -28.48
CA VAL A 679 11.82 -2.90 -27.51
C VAL A 679 12.50 -4.22 -27.31
N SER A 680 12.76 -4.61 -26.06
CA SER A 680 13.32 -5.92 -25.71
C SER A 680 12.44 -6.73 -24.77
N TYR A 681 12.48 -8.05 -24.94
CA TYR A 681 12.04 -9.04 -23.97
C TYR A 681 13.26 -9.64 -23.28
N VAL A 682 13.08 -10.06 -22.03
CA VAL A 682 14.11 -10.80 -21.30
C VAL A 682 13.53 -12.14 -20.84
N TRP A 683 14.28 -13.23 -20.94
CA TRP A 683 13.89 -14.47 -20.25
C TRP A 683 15.12 -15.25 -19.83
N LYS A 684 14.91 -16.19 -18.91
CA LYS A 684 15.95 -17.11 -18.47
C LYS A 684 15.88 -18.39 -19.29
N SER A 685 17.01 -18.82 -19.84
CA SER A 685 17.21 -20.09 -20.55
C SER A 685 18.36 -20.85 -19.89
N GLY A 686 18.02 -21.86 -19.08
CA GLY A 686 18.97 -22.51 -18.18
C GLY A 686 19.52 -21.54 -17.13
N THR A 687 20.85 -21.40 -17.08
CA THR A 687 21.55 -20.46 -16.18
C THR A 687 21.71 -19.05 -16.79
N ALA A 688 21.44 -18.88 -18.08
CA ALA A 688 21.65 -17.63 -18.80
C ALA A 688 20.36 -16.83 -18.98
N TYR A 689 20.52 -15.52 -19.11
CA TYR A 689 19.51 -14.57 -19.55
C TYR A 689 19.63 -14.37 -21.06
N VAL A 690 18.49 -14.29 -21.73
CA VAL A 690 18.39 -13.94 -23.14
C VAL A 690 17.69 -12.60 -23.24
N VAL A 691 18.34 -11.60 -23.84
CA VAL A 691 17.78 -10.29 -24.15
C VAL A 691 17.46 -10.29 -25.65
N SER A 692 16.19 -10.25 -26.00
CA SER A 692 15.74 -10.35 -27.39
C SER A 692 15.09 -9.04 -27.83
N CYS A 693 15.62 -8.46 -28.90
CA CYS A 693 15.06 -7.26 -29.49
C CYS A 693 13.82 -7.62 -30.32
N ALA A 694 12.67 -7.12 -29.88
CA ALA A 694 11.37 -7.31 -30.49
C ALA A 694 10.88 -6.11 -31.32
N ASP A 695 11.59 -4.99 -31.25
CA ASP A 695 11.45 -3.88 -32.17
C ASP A 695 12.84 -3.35 -32.49
N VAL A 696 13.37 -3.78 -33.64
CA VAL A 696 14.68 -3.39 -34.16
C VAL A 696 14.63 -2.13 -35.03
N THR A 697 13.47 -1.51 -35.26
CA THR A 697 13.35 -0.37 -36.18
C THR A 697 14.37 0.76 -35.91
N PRO A 698 14.66 1.14 -34.65
CA PRO A 698 15.66 2.17 -34.37
C PRO A 698 17.13 1.78 -34.65
N ILE A 699 17.39 0.48 -34.86
CA ILE A 699 18.71 -0.11 -35.15
C ILE A 699 18.66 -1.00 -36.39
N GLN A 700 17.79 -0.65 -37.35
CA GLN A 700 17.49 -1.49 -38.51
C GLN A 700 18.74 -1.81 -39.34
N ASP A 701 19.67 -0.86 -39.46
CA ASP A 701 20.95 -1.02 -40.15
C ASP A 701 21.81 -2.10 -39.48
N VAL A 702 21.93 -2.07 -38.14
CA VAL A 702 22.64 -3.09 -37.35
C VAL A 702 21.94 -4.44 -37.51
N ALA A 703 20.62 -4.48 -37.35
CA ALA A 703 19.85 -5.72 -37.45
C ALA A 703 19.99 -6.37 -38.84
N ASN A 704 19.94 -5.56 -39.91
CA ASN A 704 20.08 -6.03 -41.29
C ASN A 704 21.48 -6.56 -41.57
N GLU A 705 22.52 -5.87 -41.09
CA GLU A 705 23.90 -6.36 -41.22
C GLU A 705 24.08 -7.71 -40.52
N ILE A 706 23.69 -7.80 -39.25
CA ILE A 706 23.89 -9.00 -38.43
C ILE A 706 23.07 -10.19 -38.93
N CYS A 707 21.84 -9.94 -39.40
CA CYS A 707 20.97 -11.00 -39.89
C CYS A 707 21.16 -11.30 -41.38
N ARG A 708 21.95 -10.47 -42.10
CA ARG A 708 22.15 -10.52 -43.56
C ARG A 708 20.85 -10.48 -44.38
N ARG A 709 19.80 -9.86 -43.82
CA ARG A 709 18.49 -9.68 -44.47
C ARG A 709 17.68 -8.62 -43.74
N PHE A 710 16.66 -8.07 -44.40
CA PHE A 710 15.73 -7.16 -43.73
C PHE A 710 14.92 -7.89 -42.66
N ILE A 711 14.91 -7.36 -41.43
CA ILE A 711 14.18 -7.92 -40.30
C ILE A 711 12.98 -7.04 -39.95
N HIS A 712 11.78 -7.57 -40.13
CA HIS A 712 10.55 -6.91 -39.69
C HIS A 712 10.11 -7.48 -38.34
N THR A 713 10.34 -6.74 -37.26
CA THR A 713 9.84 -7.09 -35.92
C THR A 713 8.87 -6.02 -35.41
N SER A 714 7.81 -6.43 -34.72
CA SER A 714 6.94 -5.50 -34.01
C SER A 714 6.62 -6.03 -32.62
N SER A 715 6.46 -5.11 -31.66
CA SER A 715 6.12 -5.44 -30.28
C SER A 715 4.85 -4.71 -29.83
N LYS A 716 4.07 -5.39 -28.99
CA LYS A 716 2.93 -4.80 -28.30
C LYS A 716 3.28 -4.35 -26.87
N ILE A 717 4.55 -4.32 -26.45
CA ILE A 717 4.88 -3.82 -25.09
C ILE A 717 4.51 -2.34 -24.94
N ARG A 718 4.85 -1.50 -25.93
CA ARG A 718 4.50 -0.06 -25.96
C ARG A 718 3.05 0.13 -26.42
N SER A 719 2.12 -0.40 -25.64
CA SER A 719 0.70 -0.33 -25.91
C SER A 719 -0.13 -0.38 -24.64
N MET A 720 -1.36 0.12 -24.70
CA MET A 720 -2.31 0.11 -23.59
C MET A 720 -3.35 -0.99 -23.82
N PRO A 721 -3.77 -1.77 -22.80
CA PRO A 721 -4.92 -2.66 -22.93
C PRO A 721 -6.15 -1.91 -23.42
N SER A 722 -6.82 -2.43 -24.46
CA SER A 722 -8.02 -1.80 -25.02
C SER A 722 -9.16 -1.69 -24.00
N ALA A 723 -9.21 -2.62 -23.04
CA ALA A 723 -10.14 -2.59 -21.91
C ALA A 723 -10.00 -1.33 -21.02
N LEU A 724 -8.82 -0.68 -20.98
CA LEU A 724 -8.62 0.57 -20.24
C LEU A 724 -8.96 1.81 -21.07
N VAL A 725 -8.80 1.72 -22.40
CA VAL A 725 -9.06 2.84 -23.33
C VAL A 725 -10.55 2.95 -23.67
N TYR A 726 -11.24 1.81 -23.85
CA TYR A 726 -12.63 1.77 -24.30
C TYR A 726 -13.62 2.51 -23.37
N PRO A 727 -13.52 2.41 -22.02
CA PRO A 727 -14.39 3.15 -21.11
C PRO A 727 -14.29 4.68 -21.26
N LEU A 728 -13.15 5.19 -21.76
CA LEU A 728 -12.92 6.61 -22.03
C LEU A 728 -13.43 7.07 -23.40
N ARG A 729 -14.04 6.17 -24.20
CA ARG A 729 -14.46 6.45 -25.59
C ARG A 729 -15.32 7.71 -25.72
N ARG A 730 -16.26 7.94 -24.80
CA ARG A 730 -17.13 9.13 -24.84
C ARG A 730 -16.35 10.40 -24.57
N GLU A 731 -15.49 10.41 -23.57
CA GLU A 731 -14.63 11.56 -23.21
C GLU A 731 -13.67 11.91 -24.35
N ILE A 732 -12.96 10.91 -24.87
CA ILE A 732 -12.03 11.10 -26.00
C ILE A 732 -12.76 11.65 -27.23
N LYS A 733 -13.97 11.16 -27.53
CA LYS A 733 -14.77 11.67 -28.67
C LYS A 733 -15.25 13.10 -28.48
N GLN A 734 -15.51 13.55 -27.25
CA GLN A 734 -15.95 14.92 -26.99
C GLN A 734 -14.84 15.94 -27.27
N LEU A 735 -13.58 15.58 -27.02
CA LEU A 735 -12.40 16.44 -27.26
C LEU A 735 -11.98 16.50 -28.74
N VAL A 736 -12.51 15.61 -29.59
CA VAL A 736 -12.15 15.52 -31.01
C VAL A 736 -13.27 16.13 -31.89
N PRO A 737 -12.93 16.96 -32.90
CA PRO A 737 -13.88 17.58 -33.81
C PRO A 737 -14.71 16.54 -34.58
N TYR A 738 -15.97 16.88 -34.85
CA TYR A 738 -16.96 15.95 -35.41
C TYR A 738 -16.47 15.21 -36.65
N GLY A 739 -15.85 15.91 -37.61
CA GLY A 739 -15.32 15.32 -38.86
C GLY A 739 -14.23 14.27 -38.68
N LYS A 740 -13.49 14.29 -37.55
CA LYS A 740 -12.41 13.33 -37.26
C LYS A 740 -12.85 12.18 -36.34
N ARG A 741 -14.08 12.22 -35.79
CA ARG A 741 -14.56 11.20 -34.82
C ARG A 741 -14.65 9.80 -35.42
N THR A 742 -14.96 9.66 -36.71
CA THR A 742 -15.01 8.36 -37.41
C THR A 742 -13.61 7.77 -37.55
N GLN A 743 -12.64 8.58 -37.98
CA GLN A 743 -11.23 8.20 -38.06
C GLN A 743 -10.69 7.77 -36.69
N LEU A 744 -10.93 8.57 -35.65
CA LEU A 744 -10.60 8.23 -34.27
C LEU A 744 -11.23 6.89 -33.85
N HIS A 745 -12.50 6.68 -34.20
CA HIS A 745 -13.22 5.46 -33.87
C HIS A 745 -12.59 4.23 -34.51
N GLN A 746 -12.26 4.33 -35.80
CA GLN A 746 -11.55 3.31 -36.55
C GLN A 746 -10.16 3.02 -35.98
N MET A 747 -9.48 4.03 -35.47
CA MET A 747 -8.11 3.91 -34.98
C MET A 747 -8.01 3.26 -33.59
N LEU A 748 -8.96 3.54 -32.69
CA LEU A 748 -8.87 3.13 -31.28
C LEU A 748 -9.87 2.04 -30.85
N PHE A 749 -11.05 1.96 -31.46
CA PHE A 749 -12.20 1.28 -30.86
C PHE A 749 -12.86 0.22 -31.76
N THR A 750 -12.26 -0.10 -32.91
CA THR A 750 -12.73 -1.18 -33.82
C THR A 750 -12.13 -2.53 -33.48
N GLN A 751 -10.99 -2.54 -32.79
CA GLN A 751 -10.33 -3.77 -32.34
C GLN A 751 -11.02 -4.26 -31.06
N GLY A 752 -11.34 -5.56 -30.99
CA GLY A 752 -12.11 -6.14 -29.87
C GLY A 752 -11.49 -5.93 -28.48
N TRP A 753 -12.30 -6.11 -27.43
CA TRP A 753 -11.94 -5.84 -26.02
C TRP A 753 -10.71 -6.58 -25.47
N LYS A 754 -10.27 -7.68 -26.11
CA LYS A 754 -9.08 -8.47 -25.70
C LYS A 754 -7.76 -8.03 -26.37
N THR A 755 -7.74 -6.89 -27.04
CA THR A 755 -6.55 -6.39 -27.75
C THR A 755 -5.80 -5.30 -26.95
N ARG A 756 -4.71 -4.79 -27.53
CA ARG A 756 -3.96 -3.64 -27.01
C ARG A 756 -3.82 -2.59 -28.11
N VAL A 757 -3.87 -1.31 -27.73
CA VAL A 757 -3.70 -0.16 -28.62
C VAL A 757 -2.30 0.42 -28.46
N GLY A 758 -1.51 0.44 -29.54
CA GLY A 758 -0.13 0.94 -29.51
C GLY A 758 -0.03 2.42 -29.12
N TYR A 759 1.02 2.79 -28.39
CA TYR A 759 1.24 4.17 -27.92
C TYR A 759 1.31 5.16 -29.09
N ALA A 760 1.95 4.79 -30.20
CA ALA A 760 1.96 5.63 -31.41
C ALA A 760 0.55 5.96 -31.93
N ARG A 761 -0.42 5.03 -31.83
CA ARG A 761 -1.82 5.32 -32.22
C ARG A 761 -2.52 6.19 -31.18
N LEU A 762 -2.27 5.94 -29.89
CA LEU A 762 -2.83 6.76 -28.81
C LEU A 762 -2.33 8.20 -28.87
N SER A 763 -1.01 8.41 -29.05
CA SER A 763 -0.43 9.74 -29.21
C SER A 763 -1.02 10.47 -30.43
N LYS A 764 -1.18 9.79 -31.57
CA LYS A 764 -1.86 10.37 -32.74
C LYS A 764 -3.31 10.73 -32.45
N ALA A 765 -4.02 9.95 -31.65
CA ALA A 765 -5.38 10.28 -31.24
C ALA A 765 -5.43 11.51 -30.32
N PHE A 766 -4.52 11.62 -29.36
CA PHE A 766 -4.46 12.76 -28.44
C PHE A 766 -4.09 14.07 -29.15
N GLN A 767 -3.28 14.00 -30.22
CA GLN A 767 -3.00 15.15 -31.08
C GLN A 767 -4.23 15.65 -31.86
N MET A 768 -5.33 14.89 -31.90
CA MET A 768 -6.58 15.33 -32.52
C MET A 768 -7.46 16.14 -31.55
N PHE A 769 -7.06 16.32 -30.30
CA PHE A 769 -7.84 17.06 -29.30
C PHE A 769 -7.77 18.56 -29.59
N GLU A 770 -8.93 19.24 -29.56
CA GLU A 770 -9.02 20.69 -29.74
C GLU A 770 -8.96 21.46 -28.42
N THR A 771 -9.29 20.79 -27.32
CA THR A 771 -9.30 21.35 -25.96
C THR A 771 -8.61 20.42 -24.98
N GLU A 772 -8.13 20.99 -23.88
CA GLU A 772 -7.58 20.20 -22.78
C GLU A 772 -8.65 19.34 -22.11
N THR A 773 -8.24 18.21 -21.56
CA THR A 773 -9.15 17.33 -20.85
C THR A 773 -9.36 17.79 -19.41
N GLY A 774 -10.61 17.93 -18.98
CA GLY A 774 -10.96 18.09 -17.56
C GLY A 774 -11.03 16.76 -16.79
N SER A 775 -10.71 15.63 -17.43
CA SER A 775 -10.82 14.29 -16.85
C SER A 775 -9.48 13.81 -16.32
N GLU A 776 -9.36 13.67 -15.00
CA GLU A 776 -8.14 13.18 -14.35
C GLU A 776 -7.71 11.78 -14.84
N ARG A 777 -8.69 10.90 -15.13
CA ARG A 777 -8.44 9.55 -15.65
C ARG A 777 -7.86 9.57 -17.06
N LEU A 778 -8.37 10.45 -17.93
CA LEU A 778 -7.83 10.60 -19.28
C LEU A 778 -6.46 11.29 -19.24
N GLN A 779 -6.28 12.27 -18.37
CA GLN A 779 -4.99 12.92 -18.15
C GLN A 779 -3.92 11.92 -17.68
N THR A 780 -4.25 11.04 -16.74
CA THR A 780 -3.33 9.99 -16.27
C THR A 780 -2.97 9.04 -17.42
N LEU A 781 -3.95 8.60 -18.21
CA LEU A 781 -3.67 7.75 -19.38
C LEU A 781 -2.78 8.46 -20.41
N MET A 782 -3.02 9.74 -20.67
CA MET A 782 -2.17 10.57 -21.54
C MET A 782 -0.75 10.69 -21.00
N ASN A 783 -0.58 10.89 -19.69
CA ASN A 783 0.73 10.94 -19.03
C ASN A 783 1.49 9.61 -19.16
N LEU A 784 0.83 8.47 -18.92
CA LEU A 784 1.43 7.14 -19.10
C LEU A 784 1.93 6.93 -20.54
N VAL A 785 1.15 7.35 -21.54
CA VAL A 785 1.55 7.27 -22.95
C VAL A 785 2.69 8.24 -23.28
N LYS A 786 2.59 9.50 -22.84
CA LYS A 786 3.60 10.55 -23.07
C LYS A 786 4.96 10.22 -22.46
N ASN A 787 4.95 9.58 -21.29
CA ASN A 787 6.16 9.23 -20.55
C ASN A 787 6.61 7.78 -20.79
N ASP A 788 5.99 7.08 -21.75
CA ASP A 788 6.21 5.66 -22.04
C ASP A 788 6.24 4.77 -20.77
N ILE A 789 5.32 4.99 -19.82
CA ILE A 789 5.08 4.04 -18.74
C ILE A 789 4.24 2.91 -19.29
N VAL A 790 4.76 1.68 -19.30
CA VAL A 790 4.06 0.52 -19.84
C VAL A 790 3.44 -0.31 -18.71
N LEU A 791 2.19 -0.72 -18.92
CA LEU A 791 1.45 -1.56 -17.98
C LEU A 791 1.58 -3.03 -18.37
N LEU A 792 2.27 -3.79 -17.53
CA LEU A 792 2.65 -5.18 -17.81
C LEU A 792 1.98 -6.13 -16.83
N PRO A 793 1.22 -7.13 -17.33
CA PRO A 793 0.65 -8.15 -16.47
C PRO A 793 1.74 -8.93 -15.73
N VAL A 794 1.53 -9.17 -14.44
CA VAL A 794 2.31 -10.14 -13.65
C VAL A 794 2.09 -11.53 -14.24
N LYS A 795 3.17 -12.19 -14.64
CA LYS A 795 3.17 -13.56 -15.17
C LYS A 795 3.34 -14.59 -14.06
N SER A 796 4.20 -14.31 -13.08
CA SER A 796 4.41 -15.18 -11.92
C SER A 796 5.08 -14.42 -10.78
N ILE A 797 4.78 -14.84 -9.55
CA ILE A 797 5.50 -14.43 -8.33
C ILE A 797 6.10 -15.71 -7.76
N ARG A 798 7.42 -15.76 -7.60
CA ARG A 798 8.13 -16.97 -7.16
C ARG A 798 8.78 -16.71 -5.82
N ASN A 799 8.42 -17.49 -4.80
CA ASN A 799 9.21 -17.54 -3.56
C ASN A 799 10.54 -18.26 -3.87
N LEU A 800 11.65 -17.55 -3.71
CA LEU A 800 13.01 -18.07 -3.90
C LEU A 800 13.53 -18.79 -2.63
N GLY A 801 12.72 -18.83 -1.57
CA GLY A 801 13.03 -19.40 -0.28
C GLY A 801 13.65 -18.40 0.69
N ARG A 802 13.81 -18.86 1.93
CA ARG A 802 14.43 -18.10 3.01
C ARG A 802 15.90 -17.83 2.68
N ALA A 803 16.27 -16.56 2.69
CA ALA A 803 17.63 -16.12 2.48
C ALA A 803 18.07 -15.27 3.68
N ASN A 804 19.29 -15.55 4.18
CA ASN A 804 19.99 -14.65 5.07
C ASN A 804 20.86 -13.72 4.19
N THR A 805 20.32 -12.55 3.88
CA THR A 805 20.95 -11.59 2.96
C THR A 805 20.70 -10.17 3.40
N ASP A 806 21.59 -9.27 3.00
CA ASP A 806 21.32 -7.84 3.09
C ASP A 806 20.29 -7.44 2.03
N VAL A 807 19.30 -6.62 2.44
CA VAL A 807 18.32 -5.98 1.57
C VAL A 807 18.37 -4.46 1.75
N TYR A 808 17.90 -3.75 0.73
CA TYR A 808 18.15 -2.33 0.56
C TYR A 808 16.90 -1.58 0.09
N ASP A 809 16.82 -0.29 0.43
CA ASP A 809 15.77 0.62 -0.03
C ASP A 809 16.37 2.00 -0.35
N LEU A 810 15.71 2.76 -1.22
CA LEU A 810 16.06 4.15 -1.53
C LEU A 810 14.98 5.07 -1.03
N GLU A 811 15.36 6.24 -0.51
CA GLU A 811 14.43 7.32 -0.26
C GLU A 811 14.60 8.44 -1.26
N VAL A 812 13.48 8.83 -1.88
CA VAL A 812 13.46 9.83 -2.95
C VAL A 812 12.51 10.96 -2.56
N GLU A 813 13.04 12.19 -2.60
CA GLU A 813 12.29 13.38 -2.22
C GLU A 813 11.04 13.60 -3.09
N GLY A 814 9.88 13.73 -2.44
CA GLY A 814 8.63 14.19 -3.05
C GLY A 814 7.78 13.14 -3.78
N ILE A 815 8.36 12.04 -4.29
CA ILE A 815 7.64 11.04 -5.09
C ILE A 815 7.62 9.63 -4.45
N HIS A 816 8.54 9.30 -3.52
CA HIS A 816 8.60 8.01 -2.81
C HIS A 816 8.57 6.75 -3.70
N THR A 817 8.98 6.88 -4.97
CA THR A 817 9.18 5.76 -5.89
C THR A 817 10.57 5.82 -6.50
N PHE A 818 11.06 4.69 -6.98
CA PHE A 818 12.26 4.61 -7.81
C PHE A 818 12.11 3.50 -8.86
N VAL A 819 12.81 3.64 -9.97
CA VAL A 819 12.82 2.66 -11.05
C VAL A 819 13.97 1.67 -10.84
N GLY A 820 13.62 0.40 -10.68
CA GLY A 820 14.58 -0.67 -10.43
C GLY A 820 14.20 -2.02 -11.03
N GLY A 821 15.05 -3.01 -10.80
CA GLY A 821 14.91 -4.34 -11.36
C GLY A 821 15.26 -4.44 -12.85
N VAL A 822 15.36 -5.67 -13.34
CA VAL A 822 15.62 -5.95 -14.77
C VAL A 822 14.40 -5.51 -15.57
N GLY A 823 14.59 -4.48 -16.38
CA GLY A 823 13.52 -3.90 -17.19
C GLY A 823 12.78 -2.74 -16.51
N GLY A 824 13.30 -2.17 -15.42
CA GLY A 824 12.85 -0.88 -14.87
C GLY A 824 11.39 -0.88 -14.42
N LEU A 825 11.06 -1.75 -13.47
CA LEU A 825 9.79 -1.71 -12.75
C LEU A 825 9.76 -0.51 -11.80
N VAL A 826 8.59 0.07 -11.58
CA VAL A 826 8.41 1.17 -10.63
C VAL A 826 8.16 0.58 -9.24
N LEU A 827 9.09 0.84 -8.34
CA LEU A 827 9.11 0.34 -6.96
C LEU A 827 8.72 1.48 -6.02
N HIS A 828 8.03 1.16 -4.93
CA HIS A 828 7.58 2.15 -3.95
C HIS A 828 8.31 1.96 -2.62
N ASN A 829 8.71 3.07 -2.01
CA ASN A 829 9.47 3.11 -0.77
C ASN A 829 8.64 2.60 0.41
N SER A 830 9.31 2.07 1.44
CA SER A 830 8.64 1.65 2.68
C SER A 830 8.08 2.82 3.53
N ASP A 831 7.07 2.54 4.37
CA ASP A 831 6.24 3.52 5.10
C ASP A 831 7.00 4.53 5.99
N ILE A 832 8.28 4.29 6.28
CA ILE A 832 9.10 5.11 7.19
C ILE A 832 9.12 6.59 6.80
N VAL A 833 9.05 6.89 5.49
CA VAL A 833 9.18 8.27 4.99
C VAL A 833 7.88 8.88 4.50
N LYS A 834 6.86 8.07 4.16
CA LYS A 834 5.47 8.56 4.03
C LYS A 834 5.03 9.30 5.31
N TYR A 835 5.62 8.96 6.46
CA TYR A 835 5.30 9.52 7.78
C TYR A 835 6.49 10.14 8.56
N LYS A 836 7.71 10.23 8.00
CA LYS A 836 8.92 10.91 8.54
C LYS A 836 9.29 10.66 10.04
N LEU A 837 9.83 9.49 10.40
CA LEU A 837 10.06 9.10 11.82
C LEU A 837 11.55 9.17 12.34
N PRO A 838 11.86 9.83 13.49
CA PRO A 838 13.19 9.86 14.17
C PRO A 838 13.48 8.81 15.30
N SER A 839 14.73 8.72 15.82
CA SER A 839 15.22 7.70 16.82
C SER A 839 16.21 8.24 17.91
N ASP A 840 16.24 7.61 19.11
CA ASP A 840 16.92 8.00 20.37
C ASP A 840 17.86 6.92 21.00
N LYS A 841 18.56 7.22 22.11
CA LYS A 841 19.47 6.31 22.84
C LYS A 841 18.77 5.55 23.99
N LEU A 842 19.20 4.31 24.29
CA LEU A 842 18.67 3.53 25.44
C LEU A 842 19.09 4.11 26.78
N THR A 843 18.17 4.13 27.74
CA THR A 843 18.43 4.52 29.14
C THR A 843 18.95 3.33 29.97
N GLU A 844 19.49 3.58 31.17
CA GLU A 844 19.94 2.51 32.06
C GLU A 844 18.81 1.59 32.53
N ILE A 845 17.60 2.13 32.63
CA ILE A 845 16.38 1.36 32.94
C ILE A 845 16.05 0.42 31.78
N ASP A 846 16.17 0.88 30.53
CA ASP A 846 15.94 0.04 29.33
C ASP A 846 16.97 -1.09 29.24
N ILE A 847 18.24 -0.81 29.56
CA ILE A 847 19.32 -1.82 29.58
C ILE A 847 19.05 -2.86 30.67
N LYS A 848 18.70 -2.42 31.89
CA LYS A 848 18.33 -3.32 32.99
C LYS A 848 17.14 -4.21 32.58
N ARG A 849 16.18 -3.64 31.86
CA ARG A 849 14.99 -4.34 31.41
C ARG A 849 15.23 -5.37 30.31
N LEU A 850 16.13 -5.08 29.37
CA LEU A 850 16.57 -6.03 28.34
C LEU A 850 17.28 -7.25 28.96
N HIS A 851 18.04 -7.03 30.03
CA HIS A 851 18.64 -8.14 30.79
C HIS A 851 17.61 -8.99 31.53
N GLU A 852 16.57 -8.37 32.10
CA GLU A 852 15.44 -9.09 32.71
C GLU A 852 14.65 -9.90 31.66
N LEU A 853 14.44 -9.35 30.46
CA LEU A 853 13.77 -10.04 29.34
C LEU A 853 14.57 -11.23 28.79
N LYS A 854 15.91 -11.18 28.80
CA LYS A 854 16.74 -12.36 28.42
C LYS A 854 16.66 -13.50 29.43
N GLN A 855 16.28 -13.24 30.68
CA GLN A 855 16.15 -14.26 31.71
C GLN A 855 14.72 -14.82 31.80
N ASP A 856 13.79 -14.26 31.03
CA ASP A 856 12.38 -14.65 31.05
C ASP A 856 12.13 -15.87 30.13
N PRO A 857 11.53 -16.97 30.64
CA PRO A 857 11.32 -18.23 29.90
C PRO A 857 10.51 -18.11 28.59
N ARG A 858 9.87 -16.96 28.32
CA ARG A 858 9.08 -16.71 27.12
C ARG A 858 9.88 -16.14 25.95
N TYR A 859 11.09 -15.65 26.22
CA TYR A 859 11.99 -15.04 25.23
C TYR A 859 13.26 -15.87 25.03
N THR A 860 13.19 -17.17 25.35
CA THR A 860 14.30 -18.14 25.23
C THR A 860 14.54 -18.61 23.81
N ASP A 861 13.60 -18.38 22.90
CA ASP A 861 13.78 -18.69 21.49
C ASP A 861 14.88 -17.82 20.89
N LYS A 862 15.70 -18.44 20.04
CA LYS A 862 16.91 -17.84 19.46
C LYS A 862 16.66 -16.48 18.82
N MET A 863 15.53 -16.32 18.12
CA MET A 863 15.12 -15.05 17.50
C MET A 863 15.03 -13.91 18.52
N TRP A 864 14.40 -14.15 19.67
CA TRP A 864 14.21 -13.12 20.70
C TRP A 864 15.50 -12.78 21.41
N HIS A 865 16.36 -13.75 21.68
CA HIS A 865 17.69 -13.48 22.24
C HIS A 865 18.58 -12.68 21.28
N GLU A 866 18.55 -12.97 19.99
CA GLU A 866 19.31 -12.22 18.97
C GLU A 866 18.84 -10.76 18.86
N GLU A 867 17.54 -10.52 18.93
CA GLU A 867 16.97 -9.17 18.95
C GLU A 867 17.31 -8.40 20.24
N LEU A 868 17.13 -9.03 21.42
CA LEU A 868 17.48 -8.43 22.72
C LEU A 868 18.98 -8.12 22.82
N ASP A 869 19.83 -9.01 22.29
CA ASP A 869 21.28 -8.77 22.20
C ASP A 869 21.62 -7.65 21.23
N THR A 870 20.87 -7.53 20.13
CA THR A 870 21.02 -6.43 19.19
C THR A 870 20.66 -5.10 19.86
N PHE A 871 19.57 -5.01 20.61
CA PHE A 871 19.20 -3.82 21.38
C PHE A 871 20.27 -3.44 22.43
N LEU A 872 20.78 -4.41 23.20
CA LEU A 872 21.86 -4.21 24.17
C LEU A 872 23.17 -3.75 23.50
N LYS A 873 23.44 -4.24 22.28
CA LYS A 873 24.64 -3.91 21.49
C LYS A 873 24.56 -2.55 20.82
N ILE A 874 23.41 -2.17 20.27
CA ILE A 874 23.23 -0.90 19.55
C ILE A 874 22.97 0.28 20.47
N LYS A 875 22.46 0.04 21.69
CA LYS A 875 22.13 1.06 22.71
C LYS A 875 21.26 2.22 22.19
N LYS A 876 20.35 1.92 21.28
CA LYS A 876 19.41 2.89 20.68
C LYS A 876 17.98 2.33 20.65
N LYS A 877 16.99 3.21 20.84
CA LYS A 877 15.55 2.95 20.71
C LYS A 877 14.92 4.00 19.79
N SER A 878 13.90 3.65 19.03
CA SER A 878 13.05 4.64 18.36
C SER A 878 11.68 4.55 19.02
N GLU A 879 11.33 5.57 19.80
CA GLU A 879 10.07 5.63 20.53
C GLU A 879 9.03 6.43 19.73
N GLN A 880 7.75 6.07 19.86
CA GLN A 880 6.65 6.79 19.21
C GLN A 880 6.49 8.24 19.72
N GLU A 881 7.24 8.66 20.74
CA GLU A 881 7.35 10.07 21.15
C GLU A 881 7.89 10.95 20.02
N ALA A 882 8.58 10.37 19.04
CA ALA A 882 8.94 10.98 17.76
C ALA A 882 7.75 11.56 16.96
N PHE A 883 6.54 11.03 17.15
CA PHE A 883 5.31 11.51 16.50
C PHE A 883 4.72 12.77 17.18
N SER A 884 5.18 13.12 18.39
CA SER A 884 4.69 14.29 19.14
C SER A 884 4.88 15.62 18.40
N ARG A 885 5.83 15.68 17.46
CA ARG A 885 6.11 16.86 16.62
C ARG A 885 4.97 17.22 15.66
N TYR A 886 4.07 16.28 15.36
CA TYR A 886 2.94 16.46 14.45
C TYR A 886 1.56 16.45 15.15
N GLY A 887 1.54 16.27 16.47
CA GLY A 887 0.31 16.16 17.26
C GLY A 887 -0.33 14.77 17.18
N LEU A 888 -0.84 14.28 18.32
CA LEU A 888 -1.47 12.96 18.46
C LEU A 888 -2.69 12.74 17.53
N SER A 889 -3.33 13.81 17.07
CA SER A 889 -4.43 13.77 16.10
C SER A 889 -4.01 13.19 14.75
N TYR A 890 -2.78 13.45 14.29
CA TYR A 890 -2.31 12.95 12.99
C TYR A 890 -2.28 11.41 12.89
N ILE A 891 -1.97 10.74 14.01
CA ILE A 891 -1.95 9.27 14.08
C ILE A 891 -3.37 8.71 13.96
N VAL A 892 -4.32 9.31 14.68
CA VAL A 892 -5.70 8.83 14.81
C VAL A 892 -6.57 9.23 13.63
N ASP A 893 -6.35 10.42 13.08
CA ASP A 893 -7.19 11.02 12.04
C ASP A 893 -6.68 10.72 10.63
N THR A 894 -5.38 10.41 10.47
CA THR A 894 -4.75 10.24 9.16
C THR A 894 -4.05 8.89 9.02
N TYR A 895 -3.04 8.59 9.86
CA TYR A 895 -2.18 7.40 9.70
C TYR A 895 -2.95 6.06 9.81
N LEU A 896 -3.62 5.82 10.94
CA LEU A 896 -4.34 4.56 11.20
C LEU A 896 -5.56 4.37 10.27
N PRO A 897 -6.42 5.37 10.04
CA PRO A 897 -7.56 5.24 9.13
C PRO A 897 -7.16 4.95 7.68
N GLU A 898 -6.07 5.55 7.17
CA GLU A 898 -5.56 5.27 5.82
C GLU A 898 -5.05 3.83 5.71
N LYS A 899 -4.26 3.37 6.69
CA LYS A 899 -3.75 1.99 6.74
C LYS A 899 -4.88 0.96 6.86
N LEU A 900 -5.87 1.21 7.70
CA LEU A 900 -7.02 0.33 7.88
C LEU A 900 -7.96 0.33 6.66
N LYS A 901 -8.06 1.45 5.91
CA LYS A 901 -8.78 1.50 4.63
C LYS A 901 -8.08 0.68 3.54
N LEU A 902 -6.75 0.75 3.47
CA LEU A 902 -5.96 -0.07 2.55
C LEU A 902 -6.12 -1.57 2.82
N MET A 903 -6.27 -1.96 4.09
CA MET A 903 -6.49 -3.36 4.49
C MET A 903 -7.93 -3.86 4.34
N LYS A 904 -8.95 -2.99 4.46
CA LYS A 904 -10.37 -3.36 4.24
C LYS A 904 -10.74 -3.64 2.78
N ASN A 905 -9.84 -3.33 1.84
CA ASN A 905 -10.01 -3.63 0.41
C ASN A 905 -9.22 -4.87 -0.05
N THR A 906 -8.64 -5.63 0.89
CA THR A 906 -8.15 -7.01 0.71
C THR A 906 -9.25 -7.98 1.11
#